data_AF-A0A9E5FGM1-F1
#
_entry.id   AF-A0A9E5FGM1-F1
#
_cell.length_a   1.000
_cell.length_b   1.000
_cell.length_c   1.000
_cell.angle_alpha   90.00
_cell.angle_beta   90.00
_cell.angle_gamma   90.00
#
_symmetry.space_group_name_H-M   'P 1'
#
loop_
_entity.id
_entity.type
_entity.pdbx_description
1 polymer ?
#
loop_
_entity_poly.entity_id
_entity_poly.type
_entity_poly.pdbx_seq_one_letter_code
_entity_poly.pdbx_strand_id
1 'polypeptide(L)'
;MAFTDRSCMRTRPALEQLEDRAVPAMVVSQLIGTQLIVTGTQGPDRIRVDLDTSSNQVLVRSFGQEVGRYSSGAISEVIINGQAGNDIIAVSPSIPFSTVIAGGDGNDILQAGTGDAMVTGDGGVINRVMGGNGTNILISGTGNDVLGGGAGHNNLVVPGSPTGTPRLFGYSDKDTITGAPGDFSSFFGAQSPPDLSSTLGLQPSPVVQQLTADEVQTLLCRASAATPSNDGIIAVVDRSGRILGVKVENGVDPDILNNTANLVFAIDGAVAIARTGAMFGNMNAPLTSRTIQYISQSTITQREIESNPSITDPDSVLRGPGTVAPLGIGNHFPPGVPFTPQVDLFGIEYSNRDTSYHPSTDRIHGTADDQQLLQRFNVDSAFIPSSIPESQQLAAIDSYGYASGIMPGATPRGIGTLPGGIPITRTVTGSPLPQVVGGIGVFFPGKTGFATESNCSLSSNYDPSKPDRTLEAEFMSYAALGGTTVSLTPSINPIPVPGDIGGCPPVPGVILATGRIDLVGITLPIFGPNPSDAFPGANGAQFLVQYGLSLGGFQNSPNPGAVGPNFAPGGFARLLDPGSDNKINPNPATVPGTPVPGLPVDSTQVTFLPGTPVPEGFLVTPHAGSALSAPDVQRILAQGVQQAVQIRSAIRLPLNEFSRMTIAVTDTNGDVLGLFRMPDGTTFSLDIAVAKARNVDYYADPTLLQTVDQLPGLPAGIAFTNRTFRYLALPRYPEGIDGAPPGYFSQLNDGGTNPTTGATVGAPLPATAFQSVFGFAAFHPQSNFRDPANILNQNGVVFFPGAVPLYSNNKLVGGLGISGDGVDQDDVVTSGAKQGFDTLPDGVLRADLVFFRDVRLPFQKFNRQPRIT
;
A
#
# COMPACT_ATOMS: atom_id res chain seq x y z
N MET A 1 50.53 52.46 100.88
CA MET A 1 49.29 53.12 100.44
C MET A 1 49.08 52.80 98.97
N ALA A 2 48.15 51.93 98.56
CA ALA A 2 47.89 50.54 98.94
C ALA A 2 47.05 49.99 97.76
N PHE A 3 47.65 49.12 96.92
CA PHE A 3 47.38 47.67 96.84
C PHE A 3 45.98 47.40 96.25
N THR A 4 45.75 46.57 95.24
CA THR A 4 46.36 45.35 94.65
C THR A 4 45.40 45.03 93.48
N ASP A 5 45.66 44.28 92.43
CA ASP A 5 46.34 43.01 92.35
C ASP A 5 46.59 42.67 90.88
N ARG A 6 47.62 41.88 90.68
CA ARG A 6 48.17 41.40 89.43
C ARG A 6 47.36 40.19 88.94
N SER A 7 47.07 40.15 87.66
CA SER A 7 47.10 38.87 86.92
C SER A 7 47.31 39.11 85.42
N CYS A 8 48.58 38.99 85.02
CA CYS A 8 49.03 38.22 83.88
C CYS A 8 48.20 38.30 82.58
N MET A 9 48.45 39.28 81.72
CA MET A 9 48.26 39.09 80.28
C MET A 9 49.63 38.88 79.64
N ARG A 10 49.98 37.61 79.44
CA ARG A 10 51.06 37.20 78.54
C ARG A 10 50.70 37.69 77.13
N THR A 11 51.50 38.59 76.56
CA THR A 11 51.66 38.67 75.11
C THR A 11 52.51 37.48 74.67
N ARG A 12 51.85 36.45 74.14
CA ARG A 12 52.41 35.28 73.44
C ARG A 12 51.80 35.26 72.03
N PRO A 13 52.56 34.81 71.01
CA PRO A 13 52.34 35.17 69.61
C PRO A 13 50.94 34.80 69.12
N ALA A 14 50.32 35.70 68.35
CA ALA A 14 49.16 35.35 67.56
C ALA A 14 49.58 34.30 66.53
N LEU A 15 49.03 33.10 66.67
CA LEU A 15 49.05 32.05 65.66
C LEU A 15 47.58 31.73 65.33
N GLU A 16 47.21 31.96 64.06
CA GLU A 16 46.04 31.43 63.31
C GLU A 16 44.63 31.71 63.85
N GLN A 17 43.57 31.80 63.06
CA GLN A 17 43.20 31.00 61.87
C GLN A 17 43.63 31.61 60.51
N LEU A 18 44.18 30.76 59.64
CA LEU A 18 44.19 31.00 58.20
C LEU A 18 42.78 31.35 57.74
N GLU A 19 42.65 32.34 56.86
CA GLU A 19 41.42 32.54 56.09
C GLU A 19 40.96 31.19 55.52
N ASP A 20 39.65 30.90 55.58
CA ASP A 20 39.11 29.74 54.88
C ASP A 20 39.54 29.86 53.42
N ARG A 21 40.52 29.05 53.03
CA ARG A 21 40.83 28.79 51.63
C ARG A 21 39.69 27.92 51.10
N ALA A 22 38.53 28.53 50.92
CA ALA A 22 37.62 28.11 49.89
C ALA A 22 38.35 28.38 48.58
N VAL A 23 39.18 27.42 48.16
CA VAL A 23 39.55 27.28 46.75
C VAL A 23 38.20 27.30 46.04
N PRO A 24 37.95 28.22 45.07
CA PRO A 24 36.70 28.16 44.33
C PRO A 24 36.58 26.72 43.83
N ALA A 25 35.52 26.03 44.28
CA ALA A 25 35.24 24.71 43.77
C ALA A 25 35.17 24.88 42.25
N MET A 26 36.05 24.19 41.55
CA MET A 26 36.20 24.33 40.11
C MET A 26 35.81 23.00 39.50
N VAL A 27 35.01 23.05 38.44
CA VAL A 27 34.76 21.87 37.61
C VAL A 27 36.10 21.30 37.16
N VAL A 28 36.31 20.01 37.40
CA VAL A 28 37.52 19.30 36.98
C VAL A 28 37.17 18.41 35.80
N SER A 29 38.01 18.40 34.76
CA SER A 29 37.94 17.41 33.68
C SER A 29 39.26 16.63 33.61
N GLN A 30 39.18 15.33 33.37
CA GLN A 30 40.35 14.48 33.21
C GLN A 30 40.06 13.29 32.29
N LEU A 31 41.04 12.87 31.51
CA LEU A 31 40.97 11.66 30.69
C LEU A 31 41.67 10.51 31.42
N ILE A 32 40.92 9.48 31.81
CA ILE A 32 41.46 8.26 32.44
C ILE A 32 41.24 7.10 31.47
N GLY A 33 42.32 6.56 30.90
CA GLY A 33 42.21 5.59 29.80
C GLY A 33 41.53 6.23 28.59
N THR A 34 40.37 5.72 28.20
CA THR A 34 39.52 6.27 27.12
C THR A 34 38.25 6.97 27.62
N GLN A 35 38.11 7.14 28.94
CA GLN A 35 36.96 7.81 29.57
C GLN A 35 37.29 9.25 29.93
N LEU A 36 36.53 10.19 29.39
CA LEU A 36 36.60 11.60 29.79
C LEU A 36 35.66 11.82 30.98
N ILE A 37 36.24 12.05 32.16
CA ILE A 37 35.49 12.28 33.40
C ILE A 37 35.46 13.78 33.71
N VAL A 38 34.25 14.33 33.88
CA VAL A 38 33.99 15.72 34.27
C VAL A 38 33.25 15.70 35.60
N THR A 39 33.78 16.40 36.60
CA THR A 39 33.20 16.48 37.95
C THR A 39 32.92 17.94 38.29
N GLY A 40 31.65 18.24 38.56
CA GLY A 40 31.14 19.51 39.04
C GLY A 40 31.52 19.79 40.50
N THR A 41 30.86 20.79 41.06
CA THR A 41 31.13 21.39 42.36
C THR A 41 29.93 21.20 43.28
N GLN A 42 30.05 21.54 44.56
CA GLN A 42 28.90 21.47 45.49
C GLN A 42 27.93 22.66 45.35
N GLY A 43 28.02 23.44 44.28
CA GLY A 43 27.11 24.53 43.96
C GLY A 43 26.72 24.52 42.48
N PRO A 44 25.83 25.44 42.04
CA PRO A 44 25.33 25.42 40.67
C PRO A 44 26.42 25.52 39.61
N ASP A 45 26.43 24.59 38.67
CA ASP A 45 27.38 24.50 37.56
C ASP A 45 26.72 24.68 36.19
N ARG A 46 27.51 25.14 35.20
CA ARG A 46 27.10 25.18 33.79
C ARG A 46 28.12 24.48 32.92
N ILE A 47 28.01 23.15 32.82
CA ILE A 47 28.93 22.28 32.11
C ILE A 47 28.44 22.08 30.67
N ARG A 48 29.34 22.29 29.70
CA ARG A 48 29.06 22.00 28.30
C ARG A 48 30.22 21.22 27.67
N VAL A 49 29.89 20.16 26.93
CA VAL A 49 30.85 19.36 26.17
C VAL A 49 30.54 19.49 24.69
N ASP A 50 31.47 20.03 23.90
CA ASP A 50 31.33 20.22 22.45
C ASP A 50 32.48 19.55 21.68
N LEU A 51 32.26 19.18 20.42
CA LEU A 51 33.34 18.80 19.50
C LEU A 51 33.76 20.01 18.66
N ASP A 52 35.01 20.43 18.81
CA ASP A 52 35.63 21.39 17.87
C ASP A 52 36.07 20.63 16.62
N THR A 53 35.23 20.67 15.58
CA THR A 53 35.45 19.94 14.32
C THR A 53 36.66 20.42 13.54
N SER A 54 37.14 21.64 13.81
CA SER A 54 38.32 22.21 13.14
C SER A 54 39.63 21.63 13.68
N SER A 55 39.67 21.33 14.98
CA SER A 55 40.84 20.75 15.67
C SER A 55 40.66 19.25 15.98
N ASN A 56 39.48 18.68 15.72
CA ASN A 56 39.07 17.34 16.10
C ASN A 56 39.30 17.03 17.59
N GLN A 57 38.98 18.00 18.44
CA GLN A 57 39.16 17.93 19.88
C GLN A 57 37.84 18.12 20.62
N VAL A 58 37.62 17.33 21.66
CA VAL A 58 36.51 17.49 22.60
C VAL A 58 36.86 18.58 23.59
N LEU A 59 35.96 19.55 23.73
CA LEU A 59 36.11 20.73 24.55
C LEU A 59 35.10 20.71 25.69
N VAL A 60 35.60 20.75 26.94
CA VAL A 60 34.78 20.87 28.15
C VAL A 60 34.82 22.31 28.64
N ARG A 61 33.65 22.91 28.84
CA ARG A 61 33.51 24.28 29.38
C ARG A 61 32.68 24.31 30.64
N SER A 62 33.05 25.17 31.58
CA SER A 62 32.22 25.58 32.72
C SER A 62 31.99 27.09 32.67
N PHE A 63 30.74 27.53 32.77
CA PHE A 63 30.35 28.95 32.62
C PHE A 63 30.93 29.63 31.36
N GLY A 64 31.09 28.85 30.28
CA GLY A 64 31.65 29.30 29.00
C GLY A 64 33.19 29.32 28.94
N GLN A 65 33.88 29.13 30.07
CA GLN A 65 35.33 29.03 30.16
C GLN A 65 35.80 27.60 29.89
N GLU A 66 36.89 27.43 29.15
CA GLU A 66 37.49 26.13 28.85
C GLU A 66 38.14 25.53 30.10
N VAL A 67 37.69 24.33 30.48
CA VAL A 67 38.18 23.54 31.63
C VAL A 67 39.14 22.45 31.18
N GLY A 68 38.97 21.95 29.94
CA GLY A 68 39.86 20.96 29.36
C GLY A 68 39.57 20.68 27.90
N ARG A 69 40.59 20.19 27.20
CA ARG A 69 40.56 19.88 25.78
C ARG A 69 41.32 18.59 25.50
N TYR A 70 40.68 17.69 24.76
CA TYR A 70 41.13 16.31 24.60
C TYR A 70 41.02 15.88 23.13
N SER A 71 41.91 15.01 22.67
CA SER A 71 41.79 14.43 21.33
C SER A 71 40.52 13.58 21.23
N SER A 72 39.69 13.85 20.23
CA SER A 72 38.46 13.08 19.96
C SER A 72 38.73 11.59 19.82
N GLY A 73 39.83 11.21 19.14
CA GLY A 73 40.20 9.80 18.94
C GLY A 73 40.70 9.07 20.18
N ALA A 74 40.91 9.76 21.30
CA ALA A 74 41.30 9.14 22.57
C ALA A 74 40.10 8.81 23.48
N ILE A 75 38.89 9.22 23.10
CA ILE A 75 37.69 9.12 23.93
C ILE A 75 36.74 8.08 23.34
N SER A 76 36.25 7.17 24.17
CA SER A 76 35.16 6.25 23.83
C SER A 76 33.88 6.54 24.63
N GLU A 77 34.00 7.24 25.76
CA GLU A 77 32.90 7.52 26.70
C GLU A 77 33.14 8.82 27.47
N VAL A 78 32.07 9.56 27.75
CA VAL A 78 32.08 10.80 28.54
C VAL A 78 31.24 10.61 29.80
N ILE A 79 31.81 10.86 30.98
CA ILE A 79 31.14 10.72 32.28
C ILE A 79 31.10 12.09 32.95
N ILE A 80 29.91 12.59 33.30
CA ILE A 80 29.70 13.90 33.92
C ILE A 80 28.91 13.75 35.22
N ASN A 81 29.45 14.26 36.33
CA ASN A 81 28.78 14.28 37.63
C ASN A 81 28.60 15.74 38.10
N GLY A 82 27.37 16.22 38.23
CA GLY A 82 27.04 17.59 38.68
C GLY A 82 27.35 17.85 40.16
N GLN A 83 27.06 16.87 41.03
CA GLN A 83 27.13 16.93 42.50
C GLN A 83 25.93 17.71 43.08
N ALA A 84 26.10 18.53 44.12
CA ALA A 84 25.01 19.32 44.67
C ALA A 84 24.93 20.69 43.97
N GLY A 85 23.74 21.22 43.73
CA GLY A 85 23.56 22.45 42.97
C GLY A 85 22.39 22.33 42.01
N ASN A 86 21.93 23.45 41.45
CA ASN A 86 21.00 23.41 40.32
C ASN A 86 21.83 23.55 39.04
N ASP A 87 22.15 22.44 38.41
CA ASP A 87 23.15 22.37 37.36
C ASP A 87 22.53 22.46 35.97
N ILE A 88 23.32 22.96 35.01
CA ILE A 88 23.00 22.90 33.59
C ILE A 88 24.12 22.13 32.91
N ILE A 89 23.83 20.89 32.52
CA ILE A 89 24.78 19.98 31.89
C ILE A 89 24.29 19.67 30.48
N ALA A 90 25.06 20.06 29.47
CA ALA A 90 24.70 19.82 28.07
C ALA A 90 25.86 19.22 27.28
N VAL A 91 25.64 18.02 26.74
CA VAL A 91 26.52 17.39 25.76
C VAL A 91 26.00 17.69 24.37
N SER A 92 26.86 18.26 23.53
CA SER A 92 26.52 18.69 22.18
C SER A 92 26.11 17.51 21.30
N PRO A 93 25.14 17.69 20.37
CA PRO A 93 24.82 16.70 19.34
C PRO A 93 25.98 16.41 18.37
N SER A 94 27.11 17.10 18.49
CA SER A 94 28.34 16.79 17.75
C SER A 94 29.20 15.71 18.42
N ILE A 95 28.84 15.24 19.62
CA ILE A 95 29.55 14.22 20.38
C ILE A 95 28.96 12.84 20.08
N PRO A 96 29.69 11.95 19.38
CA PRO A 96 29.19 10.62 19.01
C PRO A 96 29.42 9.55 20.09
N PHE A 97 30.09 9.88 21.18
CA PHE A 97 30.48 8.94 22.22
C PHE A 97 29.32 8.59 23.16
N SER A 98 29.39 7.40 23.76
CA SER A 98 28.47 7.07 24.84
C SER A 98 28.67 8.03 26.03
N THR A 99 27.60 8.41 26.70
CA THR A 99 27.64 9.43 27.75
C THR A 99 26.92 8.96 29.01
N VAL A 100 27.52 9.16 30.18
CA VAL A 100 26.86 9.02 31.48
C VAL A 100 26.77 10.38 32.14
N ILE A 101 25.56 10.83 32.47
CA ILE A 101 25.31 12.12 33.12
C ILE A 101 24.53 11.88 34.42
N ALA A 102 25.09 12.31 35.54
CA ALA A 102 24.39 12.38 36.83
C ALA A 102 24.26 13.85 37.24
N GLY A 103 23.03 14.33 37.42
CA GLY A 103 22.74 15.69 37.91
C GLY A 103 23.21 15.86 39.34
N GLY A 104 22.66 15.04 40.24
CA GLY A 104 23.01 15.01 41.66
C GLY A 104 21.94 15.69 42.51
N ASP A 105 22.33 16.39 43.58
CA ASP A 105 21.36 17.02 44.49
C ASP A 105 20.94 18.42 44.00
N GLY A 106 19.74 18.56 43.45
CA GLY A 106 19.17 19.86 43.10
C GLY A 106 18.23 19.78 41.90
N ASN A 107 17.79 20.93 41.39
CA ASN A 107 16.90 21.00 40.22
C ASN A 107 17.73 21.23 38.96
N ASP A 108 17.98 20.16 38.21
CA ASP A 108 18.96 20.17 37.13
C ASP A 108 18.33 20.25 35.73
N ILE A 109 19.12 20.71 34.76
CA ILE A 109 18.81 20.68 33.33
C ILE A 109 19.90 19.86 32.64
N LEU A 110 19.53 18.68 32.17
CA LEU A 110 20.44 17.67 31.63
C LEU A 110 20.11 17.36 30.17
N GLN A 111 21.11 17.40 29.30
CA GLN A 111 20.97 17.09 27.87
C GLN A 111 22.10 16.18 27.37
N ALA A 112 21.72 15.06 26.75
CA ALA A 112 22.64 14.13 26.10
C ALA A 112 22.99 14.52 24.65
N GLY A 113 24.13 14.00 24.16
CA GLY A 113 24.61 14.16 22.79
C GLY A 113 24.06 13.10 21.82
N THR A 114 24.74 12.87 20.69
CA THR A 114 24.27 11.90 19.67
C THR A 114 24.54 10.43 19.99
N GLY A 115 25.53 10.12 20.83
CA GLY A 115 25.77 8.74 21.26
C GLY A 115 24.76 8.25 22.30
N ASP A 116 24.75 6.93 22.55
CA ASP A 116 23.91 6.32 23.58
C ASP A 116 24.22 6.87 24.96
N ALA A 117 23.21 7.29 25.72
CA ALA A 117 23.42 7.93 27.01
C ALA A 117 22.64 7.30 28.17
N MET A 118 23.24 7.32 29.36
CA MET A 118 22.53 7.13 30.63
C MET A 118 22.47 8.48 31.36
N VAL A 119 21.28 9.04 31.54
CA VAL A 119 21.09 10.34 32.19
C VAL A 119 20.19 10.18 33.41
N THR A 120 20.70 10.57 34.57
CA THR A 120 20.01 10.49 35.85
C THR A 120 19.85 11.89 36.44
N GLY A 121 18.61 12.31 36.70
CA GLY A 121 18.31 13.57 37.37
C GLY A 121 18.66 13.56 38.87
N ASP A 122 18.58 12.40 39.52
CA ASP A 122 18.83 12.20 40.96
C ASP A 122 17.95 13.08 41.89
N GLY A 123 18.54 13.86 42.81
CA GLY A 123 17.84 14.63 43.83
C GLY A 123 16.99 15.78 43.26
N GLY A 124 16.51 16.66 44.14
CA GLY A 124 15.66 17.80 43.74
C GLY A 124 14.17 17.49 43.60
N VAL A 125 13.42 18.50 43.15
CA VAL A 125 11.94 18.46 43.02
C VAL A 125 11.52 18.64 41.56
N ILE A 126 12.37 19.26 40.72
CA ILE A 126 12.09 19.52 39.30
C ILE A 126 13.39 19.39 38.50
N ASN A 127 13.60 18.24 37.89
CA ASN A 127 14.63 18.00 36.89
C ASN A 127 14.06 18.13 35.48
N ARG A 128 14.88 18.62 34.54
CA ARG A 128 14.59 18.61 33.09
C ARG A 128 15.62 17.75 32.41
N VAL A 129 15.22 16.56 31.99
CA VAL A 129 16.10 15.56 31.39
C VAL A 129 15.74 15.38 29.92
N MET A 130 16.70 15.52 29.02
CA MET A 130 16.52 15.36 27.59
C MET A 130 17.55 14.39 27.02
N GLY A 131 17.06 13.31 26.42
CA GLY A 131 17.84 12.42 25.58
C GLY A 131 18.27 13.09 24.28
N GLY A 132 19.27 12.47 23.64
CA GLY A 132 19.73 12.88 22.33
C GLY A 132 19.23 11.93 21.23
N ASN A 133 20.03 11.75 20.19
CA ASN A 133 19.65 10.89 19.05
C ASN A 133 19.98 9.40 19.28
N GLY A 134 20.88 9.09 20.23
CA GLY A 134 21.26 7.72 20.58
C GLY A 134 20.18 6.98 21.37
N THR A 135 20.40 5.70 21.65
CA THR A 135 19.55 4.88 22.52
C THR A 135 19.84 5.26 23.97
N ASN A 136 18.90 5.93 24.64
CA ASN A 136 19.17 6.49 25.97
C ASN A 136 18.41 5.79 27.09
N ILE A 137 18.99 5.76 28.29
CA ILE A 137 18.30 5.44 29.55
C ILE A 137 18.17 6.75 30.32
N LEU A 138 16.95 7.23 30.51
CA LEU A 138 16.66 8.51 31.17
C LEU A 138 15.90 8.25 32.47
N ILE A 139 16.47 8.66 33.60
CA ILE A 139 15.91 8.44 34.94
C ILE A 139 15.59 9.80 35.56
N SER A 140 14.33 10.04 35.91
CA SER A 140 13.86 11.38 36.30
C SER A 140 14.33 11.89 37.66
N GLY A 141 14.60 10.98 38.59
CA GLY A 141 14.59 11.31 40.01
C GLY A 141 13.17 11.27 40.58
N THR A 142 12.98 11.80 41.78
CA THR A 142 11.66 11.88 42.43
C THR A 142 11.16 13.33 42.39
N GLY A 143 9.89 13.59 42.05
CA GLY A 143 9.38 14.97 41.98
C GLY A 143 8.46 15.25 40.80
N ASN A 144 8.37 16.52 40.40
CA ASN A 144 7.63 17.00 39.23
C ASN A 144 8.59 17.23 38.05
N ASP A 145 9.22 16.14 37.60
CA ASP A 145 10.26 16.19 36.58
C ASP A 145 9.68 16.29 35.16
N VAL A 146 10.53 16.66 34.20
CA VAL A 146 10.17 16.81 32.79
C VAL A 146 11.16 16.01 31.95
N LEU A 147 10.71 14.92 31.34
CA LEU A 147 11.55 13.96 30.61
C LEU A 147 11.24 13.96 29.12
N GLY A 148 12.28 14.15 28.32
CA GLY A 148 12.26 14.15 26.86
C GLY A 148 13.06 12.99 26.28
N GLY A 149 12.43 12.06 25.56
CA GLY A 149 13.10 10.89 24.98
C GLY A 149 14.13 11.26 23.89
N GLY A 150 13.76 12.19 23.00
CA GLY A 150 14.55 12.51 21.82
C GLY A 150 14.21 11.59 20.63
N ALA A 151 15.07 11.54 19.61
CA ALA A 151 14.78 10.81 18.37
C ALA A 151 15.15 9.31 18.40
N GLY A 152 15.95 8.87 19.39
CA GLY A 152 16.41 7.49 19.53
C GLY A 152 15.37 6.53 20.13
N HIS A 153 15.77 5.27 20.36
CA HIS A 153 14.96 4.28 21.10
C HIS A 153 15.35 4.34 22.58
N ASN A 154 14.49 4.82 23.45
CA ASN A 154 14.86 5.21 24.81
C ASN A 154 14.16 4.34 25.86
N ASN A 155 14.78 4.21 27.03
CA ASN A 155 14.16 3.68 28.23
C ASN A 155 13.98 4.82 29.25
N LEU A 156 12.74 5.30 29.39
CA LEU A 156 12.38 6.36 30.32
C LEU A 156 11.90 5.73 31.63
N VAL A 157 12.68 5.90 32.69
CA VAL A 157 12.38 5.37 34.02
C VAL A 157 11.87 6.50 34.89
N VAL A 158 10.63 6.34 35.37
CA VAL A 158 9.97 7.28 36.28
C VAL A 158 9.80 6.59 37.63
N PRO A 159 10.69 6.84 38.61
CA PRO A 159 10.51 6.35 39.97
C PRO A 159 9.25 6.98 40.58
N GLY A 160 8.34 6.16 41.13
CA GLY A 160 7.11 6.66 41.73
C GLY A 160 7.38 7.66 42.87
N SER A 161 6.66 8.79 42.87
CA SER A 161 6.78 9.85 43.88
C SER A 161 5.45 10.12 44.59
N PRO A 162 5.41 10.17 45.93
CA PRO A 162 4.19 10.52 46.67
C PRO A 162 3.84 12.02 46.60
N THR A 163 4.73 12.87 46.06
CA THR A 163 4.59 14.34 46.13
C THR A 163 4.65 15.06 44.77
N GLY A 164 4.72 14.32 43.65
CA GLY A 164 4.77 14.93 42.31
C GLY A 164 4.41 13.96 41.18
N THR A 165 4.06 14.51 40.02
CA THR A 165 3.73 13.77 38.79
C THR A 165 4.64 14.23 37.64
N PRO A 166 5.68 13.46 37.30
CA PRO A 166 6.52 13.75 36.14
C PRO A 166 5.75 13.90 34.83
N ARG A 167 6.30 14.71 33.93
CA ARG A 167 5.74 15.01 32.60
C ARG A 167 6.66 14.42 31.54
N LEU A 168 6.09 13.61 30.66
CA LEU A 168 6.80 13.04 29.52
C LEU A 168 6.46 13.83 28.25
N PHE A 169 7.47 14.14 27.43
CA PHE A 169 7.31 14.79 26.12
C PHE A 169 8.34 14.23 25.13
N GLY A 170 8.10 14.40 23.81
CA GLY A 170 9.09 14.05 22.78
C GLY A 170 9.63 12.61 22.84
N TYR A 171 8.83 11.67 23.34
CA TYR A 171 9.10 10.23 23.32
C TYR A 171 8.28 9.61 22.18
N SER A 172 8.82 8.55 21.58
CA SER A 172 8.17 7.80 20.49
C SER A 172 7.56 6.49 21.00
N ASP A 173 6.84 5.79 20.13
CA ASP A 173 6.33 4.45 20.40
C ASP A 173 7.42 3.36 20.44
N LYS A 174 8.64 3.70 20.01
CA LYS A 174 9.84 2.84 20.15
C LYS A 174 10.44 2.90 21.55
N ASP A 175 9.98 3.84 22.38
CA ASP A 175 10.49 4.03 23.73
C ASP A 175 9.81 3.08 24.72
N THR A 176 10.60 2.56 25.66
CA THR A 176 10.09 1.83 26.83
C THR A 176 9.92 2.80 27.99
N ILE A 177 8.72 2.87 28.56
CA ILE A 177 8.45 3.69 29.75
C ILE A 177 8.25 2.75 30.95
N THR A 178 9.05 2.92 32.00
CA THR A 178 8.97 2.13 33.23
C THR A 178 8.45 3.00 34.38
N GLY A 179 7.20 2.74 34.81
CA GLY A 179 6.49 3.41 35.91
C GLY A 179 5.03 2.92 36.00
N ALA A 180 4.33 3.08 37.14
CA ALA A 180 2.93 2.66 37.25
C ALA A 180 1.99 3.66 36.55
N PRO A 181 0.87 3.21 35.93
CA PRO A 181 -0.14 4.12 35.40
C PRO A 181 -0.68 5.05 36.49
N GLY A 182 -0.39 6.35 36.38
CA GLY A 182 -0.71 7.36 37.39
C GLY A 182 0.51 8.10 37.95
N ASP A 183 1.71 7.54 37.77
CA ASP A 183 2.96 8.17 38.20
C ASP A 183 3.36 9.34 37.29
N PHE A 184 2.83 9.44 36.06
CA PHE A 184 3.20 10.49 35.10
C PHE A 184 2.01 11.01 34.29
N SER A 185 2.18 12.20 33.71
CA SER A 185 1.26 12.79 32.73
C SER A 185 1.94 12.91 31.35
N SER A 186 1.36 12.29 30.33
CA SER A 186 1.83 12.43 28.96
C SER A 186 1.22 13.66 28.30
N PHE A 187 2.07 14.56 27.80
CA PHE A 187 1.65 15.59 26.86
C PHE A 187 1.86 15.01 25.46
N PHE A 188 0.88 14.27 24.96
CA PHE A 188 0.91 13.81 23.57
C PHE A 188 1.04 15.02 22.64
N GLY A 189 2.11 15.02 21.81
CA GLY A 189 2.00 15.59 20.47
C GLY A 189 0.79 14.97 19.78
N ALA A 190 0.13 15.73 18.89
CA ALA A 190 -1.11 15.37 18.18
C ALA A 190 -1.55 13.91 18.40
N GLN A 191 -2.53 13.68 19.30
CA GLN A 191 -3.10 12.34 19.42
C GLN A 191 -3.48 11.88 18.03
N SER A 192 -2.99 10.71 17.61
CA SER A 192 -3.44 10.09 16.36
C SER A 192 -4.97 10.14 16.40
N PRO A 193 -5.61 10.67 15.34
CA PRO A 193 -7.05 10.84 15.36
C PRO A 193 -7.71 9.51 15.72
N PRO A 194 -8.75 9.52 16.59
CA PRO A 194 -9.39 8.29 17.04
C PRO A 194 -9.82 7.47 15.82
N ASP A 195 -9.55 6.16 15.84
CA ASP A 195 -9.91 5.26 14.74
C ASP A 195 -11.40 5.44 14.41
N LEU A 196 -11.67 5.83 13.16
CA LEU A 196 -13.04 6.08 12.69
C LEU A 196 -13.90 4.83 12.80
N SER A 197 -13.29 3.64 12.76
CA SER A 197 -14.02 2.38 12.93
C SER A 197 -14.69 2.32 14.30
N SER A 198 -13.93 2.61 15.36
CA SER A 198 -14.48 2.70 16.73
C SER A 198 -15.44 3.88 16.90
N THR A 199 -15.11 5.04 16.32
CA THR A 199 -15.87 6.29 16.50
C THR A 199 -17.23 6.24 15.80
N LEU A 200 -17.30 5.56 14.65
CA LEU A 200 -18.51 5.44 13.83
C LEU A 200 -19.18 4.06 13.97
N GLY A 201 -18.74 3.24 14.94
CA GLY A 201 -19.35 1.95 15.25
C GLY A 201 -19.21 0.90 14.14
N LEU A 202 -18.21 1.03 13.27
CA LEU A 202 -17.90 -0.01 12.29
C LEU A 202 -17.42 -1.26 13.01
N GLN A 203 -17.99 -2.41 12.66
CA GLN A 203 -17.50 -3.69 13.16
C GLN A 203 -16.20 -4.05 12.43
N PRO A 204 -15.10 -4.35 13.14
CA PRO A 204 -13.89 -4.88 12.51
C PRO A 204 -14.17 -6.18 11.76
N SER A 205 -13.41 -6.45 10.69
CA SER A 205 -13.48 -7.74 10.02
C SER A 205 -13.13 -8.88 11.00
N PRO A 206 -13.83 -10.02 10.96
CA PRO A 206 -13.48 -11.18 11.76
C PRO A 206 -12.03 -11.63 11.51
N VAL A 207 -11.34 -12.01 12.57
CA VAL A 207 -10.00 -12.63 12.44
C VAL A 207 -10.15 -13.95 11.70
N VAL A 208 -9.48 -14.07 10.56
CA VAL A 208 -9.46 -15.27 9.72
C VAL A 208 -8.05 -15.83 9.61
N GLN A 209 -7.96 -17.16 9.71
CA GLN A 209 -6.73 -17.89 9.43
C GLN A 209 -6.32 -17.67 7.95
N GLN A 210 -5.11 -17.14 7.76
CA GLN A 210 -4.52 -16.99 6.44
C GLN A 210 -4.07 -18.33 5.86
N LEU A 211 -3.84 -18.39 4.55
CA LEU A 211 -3.31 -19.58 3.88
C LEU A 211 -1.94 -19.96 4.46
N THR A 212 -1.71 -21.25 4.71
CA THR A 212 -0.37 -21.77 5.03
C THR A 212 0.39 -22.13 3.75
N ALA A 213 1.72 -22.25 3.86
CA ALA A 213 2.57 -22.72 2.76
C ALA A 213 2.12 -24.08 2.20
N ASP A 214 1.75 -25.04 3.07
CA ASP A 214 1.28 -26.37 2.67
C ASP A 214 -0.09 -26.33 1.97
N GLU A 215 -0.97 -25.42 2.39
CA GLU A 215 -2.27 -25.21 1.74
C GLU A 215 -2.08 -24.60 0.34
N VAL A 216 -1.16 -23.65 0.18
CA VAL A 216 -0.78 -23.09 -1.13
C VAL A 216 -0.28 -24.19 -2.05
N GLN A 217 0.62 -25.05 -1.56
CA GLN A 217 1.11 -26.20 -2.30
C GLN A 217 -0.03 -27.13 -2.73
N THR A 218 -0.96 -27.43 -1.83
CA THR A 218 -2.11 -28.29 -2.09
C THR A 218 -3.03 -27.70 -3.15
N LEU A 219 -3.29 -26.39 -3.12
CA LEU A 219 -4.11 -25.71 -4.13
C LEU A 219 -3.47 -25.77 -5.52
N LEU A 220 -2.16 -25.54 -5.63
CA LEU A 220 -1.42 -25.67 -6.89
C LEU A 220 -1.42 -27.11 -7.42
N CYS A 221 -1.28 -28.09 -6.51
CA CYS A 221 -1.39 -29.52 -6.83
C CYS A 221 -2.76 -29.84 -7.44
N ARG A 222 -3.84 -29.43 -6.75
CA ARG A 222 -5.21 -29.70 -7.20
C ARG A 222 -5.56 -29.03 -8.52
N ALA A 223 -5.17 -27.78 -8.72
CA ALA A 223 -5.41 -27.07 -9.98
C ALA A 223 -4.76 -27.78 -11.16
N SER A 224 -3.49 -28.16 -11.01
CA SER A 224 -2.73 -28.89 -12.03
C SER A 224 -3.26 -30.30 -12.31
N ALA A 225 -3.82 -30.95 -11.30
CA ALA A 225 -4.42 -32.27 -11.46
C ALA A 225 -5.87 -32.23 -12.00
N ALA A 226 -6.48 -31.05 -12.14
CA ALA A 226 -7.90 -30.93 -12.47
C ALA A 226 -8.22 -31.37 -13.91
N THR A 227 -7.28 -31.19 -14.84
CA THR A 227 -7.41 -31.65 -16.24
C THR A 227 -6.18 -32.44 -16.68
N PRO A 228 -6.22 -33.16 -17.81
CA PRO A 228 -5.05 -33.81 -18.39
C PRO A 228 -4.05 -32.85 -19.06
N SER A 229 -4.39 -31.56 -19.19
CA SER A 229 -3.46 -30.55 -19.70
C SER A 229 -2.23 -30.44 -18.79
N ASN A 230 -1.12 -29.98 -19.35
CA ASN A 230 0.15 -29.86 -18.63
C ASN A 230 0.96 -28.65 -19.13
N ASP A 231 0.29 -27.66 -19.68
CA ASP A 231 0.83 -26.48 -20.34
C ASP A 231 0.28 -25.18 -19.74
N GLY A 232 -0.30 -25.26 -18.54
CA GLY A 232 -0.78 -24.10 -17.78
C GLY A 232 0.28 -23.54 -16.82
N ILE A 233 0.04 -22.31 -16.40
CA ILE A 233 0.72 -21.68 -15.27
C ILE A 233 -0.33 -21.33 -14.23
N ILE A 234 -0.09 -21.72 -12.97
CA ILE A 234 -1.01 -21.56 -11.85
C ILE A 234 -0.35 -20.67 -10.81
N ALA A 235 -1.03 -19.63 -10.36
CA ALA A 235 -0.57 -18.73 -9.31
C ALA A 235 -1.57 -18.66 -8.15
N VAL A 236 -1.05 -18.59 -6.94
CA VAL A 236 -1.81 -18.31 -5.71
C VAL A 236 -1.24 -17.06 -5.06
N VAL A 237 -2.13 -16.13 -4.71
CA VAL A 237 -1.79 -14.87 -4.05
C VAL A 237 -2.62 -14.70 -2.77
N ASP A 238 -2.13 -13.93 -1.81
CA ASP A 238 -2.92 -13.54 -0.64
C ASP A 238 -3.93 -12.42 -0.95
N ARG A 239 -4.71 -12.02 0.05
CA ARG A 239 -5.77 -11.00 -0.09
C ARG A 239 -5.26 -9.63 -0.57
N SER A 240 -3.99 -9.29 -0.32
CA SER A 240 -3.35 -8.07 -0.83
C SER A 240 -2.82 -8.21 -2.25
N GLY A 241 -2.77 -9.43 -2.79
CA GLY A 241 -2.20 -9.74 -4.10
C GLY A 241 -0.71 -10.12 -4.07
N ARG A 242 -0.13 -10.36 -2.88
CA ARG A 242 1.24 -10.85 -2.72
C ARG A 242 1.33 -12.30 -3.17
N ILE A 243 2.35 -12.63 -3.95
CA ILE A 243 2.54 -13.96 -4.53
C ILE A 243 2.92 -14.95 -3.42
N LEU A 244 2.14 -16.02 -3.27
CA LEU A 244 2.39 -17.07 -2.27
C LEU A 244 3.00 -18.32 -2.88
N GLY A 245 2.69 -18.60 -4.15
CA GLY A 245 3.22 -19.74 -4.86
C GLY A 245 2.82 -19.74 -6.32
N VAL A 246 3.71 -20.29 -7.16
CA VAL A 246 3.50 -20.45 -8.60
C VAL A 246 3.85 -21.87 -8.99
N LYS A 247 3.06 -22.47 -9.86
CA LYS A 247 3.38 -23.73 -10.54
C LYS A 247 3.38 -23.50 -12.04
N VAL A 248 4.52 -23.77 -12.67
CA VAL A 248 4.69 -23.82 -14.12
C VAL A 248 4.66 -25.30 -14.51
N GLU A 249 3.72 -25.69 -15.37
CA GLU A 249 3.60 -27.08 -15.79
C GLU A 249 4.65 -27.46 -16.86
N ASN A 250 5.03 -28.74 -16.90
CA ASN A 250 6.19 -29.20 -17.67
C ASN A 250 6.00 -29.17 -19.20
N GLY A 251 4.76 -29.07 -19.65
CA GLY A 251 4.36 -28.97 -21.06
C GLY A 251 4.12 -27.53 -21.52
N VAL A 252 4.38 -26.52 -20.69
CA VAL A 252 4.46 -25.12 -21.15
C VAL A 252 5.50 -25.05 -22.27
N ASP A 253 5.23 -24.25 -23.32
CA ASP A 253 6.02 -24.27 -24.54
C ASP A 253 7.52 -23.99 -24.25
N PRO A 254 8.45 -24.72 -24.88
CA PRO A 254 9.89 -24.49 -24.71
C PRO A 254 10.35 -23.06 -24.99
N ASP A 255 9.66 -22.30 -25.85
CA ASP A 255 9.97 -20.89 -26.13
C ASP A 255 9.68 -19.97 -24.92
N ILE A 256 8.81 -20.42 -24.01
CA ILE A 256 8.59 -19.79 -22.70
C ILE A 256 9.60 -20.33 -21.68
N LEU A 257 9.71 -21.66 -21.55
CA LEU A 257 10.52 -22.28 -20.49
C LEU A 257 12.02 -21.97 -20.61
N ASN A 258 12.55 -21.89 -21.83
CA ASN A 258 13.96 -21.64 -22.08
C ASN A 258 14.32 -20.15 -22.16
N ASN A 259 13.36 -19.24 -21.95
CA ASN A 259 13.57 -17.80 -21.97
C ASN A 259 13.05 -17.18 -20.68
N THR A 260 13.97 -16.71 -19.84
CA THR A 260 13.66 -16.12 -18.54
C THR A 260 12.67 -14.96 -18.61
N ALA A 261 12.79 -14.06 -19.60
CA ALA A 261 11.90 -12.91 -19.72
C ALA A 261 10.48 -13.34 -20.13
N ASN A 262 10.38 -14.30 -21.05
CA ASN A 262 9.09 -14.87 -21.46
C ASN A 262 8.43 -15.64 -20.31
N LEU A 263 9.21 -16.40 -19.53
CA LEU A 263 8.73 -17.13 -18.37
C LEU A 263 8.17 -16.19 -17.30
N VAL A 264 8.91 -15.14 -16.92
CA VAL A 264 8.45 -14.13 -15.97
C VAL A 264 7.16 -13.47 -16.47
N PHE A 265 7.14 -13.03 -17.73
CA PHE A 265 5.96 -12.40 -18.35
C PHE A 265 4.72 -13.33 -18.38
N ALA A 266 4.92 -14.62 -18.65
CA ALA A 266 3.86 -15.62 -18.64
C ALA A 266 3.34 -15.89 -17.21
N ILE A 267 4.23 -15.96 -16.22
CA ILE A 267 3.87 -16.10 -14.81
C ILE A 267 3.08 -14.89 -14.31
N ASP A 268 3.51 -13.67 -14.65
CA ASP A 268 2.78 -12.45 -14.30
C ASP A 268 1.37 -12.42 -14.93
N GLY A 269 1.16 -13.16 -16.03
CA GLY A 269 -0.17 -13.40 -16.59
C GLY A 269 -1.09 -14.16 -15.63
N ALA A 270 -0.61 -15.26 -15.05
CA ALA A 270 -1.33 -16.01 -14.03
C ALA A 270 -1.52 -15.21 -12.73
N VAL A 271 -0.50 -14.44 -12.32
CA VAL A 271 -0.55 -13.58 -11.12
C VAL A 271 -1.61 -12.48 -11.29
N ALA A 272 -1.68 -11.82 -12.45
CA ALA A 272 -2.70 -10.78 -12.71
C ALA A 272 -4.13 -11.34 -12.60
N ILE A 273 -4.36 -12.55 -13.12
CA ILE A 273 -5.64 -13.26 -13.01
C ILE A 273 -5.95 -13.64 -11.55
N ALA A 274 -4.95 -14.15 -10.82
CA ALA A 274 -5.08 -14.52 -9.40
C ALA A 274 -5.40 -13.28 -8.53
N ARG A 275 -4.75 -12.14 -8.80
CA ARG A 275 -5.00 -10.86 -8.14
C ARG A 275 -6.42 -10.37 -8.33
N THR A 276 -7.01 -10.55 -9.51
CA THR A 276 -8.42 -10.20 -9.72
C THR A 276 -9.33 -10.98 -8.78
N GLY A 277 -9.14 -12.30 -8.68
CA GLY A 277 -9.89 -13.10 -7.71
C GLY A 277 -9.66 -12.65 -6.27
N ALA A 278 -8.40 -12.40 -5.89
CA ALA A 278 -8.04 -12.02 -4.53
C ALA A 278 -8.55 -10.65 -4.11
N MET A 279 -8.53 -9.66 -5.02
CA MET A 279 -8.72 -8.25 -4.68
C MET A 279 -10.19 -7.78 -4.78
N PHE A 280 -10.94 -8.33 -5.72
CA PHE A 280 -12.34 -7.95 -5.95
C PHE A 280 -13.30 -8.74 -5.08
N GLY A 281 -13.00 -10.02 -4.81
CA GLY A 281 -13.81 -10.81 -3.89
C GLY A 281 -14.02 -10.10 -2.55
N ASN A 282 -15.22 -10.23 -1.99
CA ASN A 282 -15.56 -9.78 -0.65
C ASN A 282 -16.28 -10.90 0.11
N MET A 283 -16.51 -10.72 1.42
CA MET A 283 -17.18 -11.72 2.28
C MET A 283 -18.55 -12.18 1.77
N ASN A 284 -19.17 -11.34 0.93
CA ASN A 284 -20.56 -11.39 0.55
C ASN A 284 -20.76 -11.77 -0.93
N ALA A 285 -19.71 -11.89 -1.74
CA ALA A 285 -19.83 -12.18 -3.16
C ALA A 285 -18.51 -12.72 -3.76
N PRO A 286 -18.54 -13.90 -4.40
CA PRO A 286 -17.40 -14.37 -5.19
C PRO A 286 -17.35 -13.55 -6.50
N LEU A 287 -16.49 -12.54 -6.55
CA LEU A 287 -16.22 -11.80 -7.78
C LEU A 287 -15.00 -12.43 -8.46
N THR A 288 -15.25 -13.14 -9.56
CA THR A 288 -14.20 -13.78 -10.37
C THR A 288 -13.67 -12.81 -11.41
N SER A 289 -12.51 -13.12 -11.98
CA SER A 289 -11.97 -12.46 -13.18
C SER A 289 -13.01 -12.34 -14.31
N ARG A 290 -13.86 -13.35 -14.51
CA ARG A 290 -15.00 -13.31 -15.43
C ARG A 290 -16.05 -12.29 -15.03
N THR A 291 -16.43 -12.25 -13.76
CA THR A 291 -17.37 -11.24 -13.28
C THR A 291 -16.83 -9.84 -13.56
N ILE A 292 -15.55 -9.61 -13.27
CA ILE A 292 -14.88 -8.32 -13.52
C ILE A 292 -14.82 -7.99 -15.01
N GLN A 293 -14.51 -8.97 -15.87
CA GLN A 293 -14.57 -8.82 -17.33
C GLN A 293 -15.95 -8.35 -17.82
N TYR A 294 -17.00 -8.94 -17.27
CA TYR A 294 -18.37 -8.61 -17.65
C TYR A 294 -18.74 -7.18 -17.25
N ILE A 295 -18.19 -6.67 -16.14
CA ILE A 295 -18.46 -5.33 -15.60
C ILE A 295 -17.36 -4.28 -15.88
N SER A 296 -16.31 -4.60 -16.66
CA SER A 296 -15.34 -3.61 -17.15
C SER A 296 -15.74 -3.08 -18.53
N GLN A 297 -16.01 -3.99 -19.48
CA GLN A 297 -16.26 -3.69 -20.90
C GLN A 297 -15.30 -2.64 -21.47
N SER A 298 -14.04 -2.74 -21.07
CA SER A 298 -12.97 -1.86 -21.54
C SER A 298 -12.71 -2.06 -23.03
N THR A 299 -12.20 -1.01 -23.69
CA THR A 299 -11.60 -1.19 -25.01
C THR A 299 -10.19 -1.74 -24.80
N ILE A 300 -9.99 -2.98 -25.24
CA ILE A 300 -8.71 -3.68 -25.20
C ILE A 300 -8.30 -3.97 -26.65
N THR A 301 -7.19 -3.39 -27.08
CA THR A 301 -6.68 -3.55 -28.44
C THR A 301 -5.67 -4.69 -28.53
N GLN A 302 -5.47 -5.22 -29.74
CA GLN A 302 -4.50 -6.29 -29.97
C GLN A 302 -3.09 -5.82 -29.64
N ARG A 303 -2.80 -4.54 -29.88
CA ARG A 303 -1.51 -3.94 -29.55
C ARG A 303 -1.21 -3.91 -28.06
N GLU A 304 -2.25 -3.82 -27.22
CA GLU A 304 -2.10 -3.87 -25.76
C GLU A 304 -1.88 -5.30 -25.26
N ILE A 305 -2.63 -6.27 -25.79
CA ILE A 305 -2.53 -7.68 -25.38
C ILE A 305 -1.24 -8.34 -25.87
N GLU A 306 -0.82 -8.04 -27.10
CA GLU A 306 0.39 -8.57 -27.74
C GLU A 306 1.58 -7.64 -27.49
N SER A 307 1.80 -7.33 -26.21
CA SER A 307 2.90 -6.49 -25.76
C SER A 307 3.43 -6.94 -24.40
N ASN A 308 4.61 -6.46 -24.01
CA ASN A 308 5.26 -6.79 -22.76
C ASN A 308 5.69 -5.50 -22.04
N PRO A 309 5.25 -5.30 -20.78
CA PRO A 309 5.54 -4.07 -20.03
C PRO A 309 6.99 -3.99 -19.54
N SER A 310 7.72 -5.10 -19.54
CA SER A 310 9.12 -5.17 -19.08
C SER A 310 10.14 -4.92 -20.21
N ILE A 311 9.68 -4.54 -21.41
CA ILE A 311 10.58 -4.16 -22.51
C ILE A 311 11.05 -2.72 -22.30
N THR A 312 12.37 -2.56 -22.22
CA THR A 312 13.02 -1.27 -21.95
C THR A 312 13.29 -0.42 -23.20
N ASP A 313 13.24 -1.01 -24.39
CA ASP A 313 13.43 -0.28 -25.64
C ASP A 313 12.21 0.62 -25.94
N PRO A 314 12.35 1.97 -25.91
CA PRO A 314 11.25 2.89 -26.15
C PRO A 314 10.65 2.80 -27.55
N ASP A 315 11.44 2.36 -28.54
CA ASP A 315 11.03 2.27 -29.94
C ASP A 315 10.47 0.89 -30.30
N SER A 316 10.49 -0.05 -29.34
CA SER A 316 9.97 -1.39 -29.56
C SER A 316 8.47 -1.39 -29.78
N VAL A 317 8.06 -2.02 -30.87
CA VAL A 317 6.66 -2.31 -31.19
C VAL A 317 6.07 -3.44 -30.34
N LEU A 318 6.87 -4.06 -29.47
CA LEU A 318 6.41 -5.05 -28.49
C LEU A 318 6.31 -4.46 -27.08
N ARG A 319 6.84 -3.25 -26.81
CA ARG A 319 6.67 -2.57 -25.52
C ARG A 319 5.21 -2.14 -25.35
N GLY A 320 4.61 -2.37 -24.19
CA GLY A 320 3.23 -1.96 -23.92
C GLY A 320 2.66 -2.60 -22.66
N PRO A 321 1.37 -2.43 -22.36
CA PRO A 321 0.80 -2.85 -21.08
C PRO A 321 0.79 -4.37 -20.85
N GLY A 322 0.82 -5.18 -21.91
CA GLY A 322 0.71 -6.63 -21.84
C GLY A 322 -0.57 -7.12 -21.15
N THR A 323 -1.68 -6.45 -21.38
CA THR A 323 -2.94 -6.67 -20.65
C THR A 323 -3.41 -8.12 -20.73
N VAL A 324 -3.92 -8.67 -19.61
CA VAL A 324 -4.47 -10.03 -19.53
C VAL A 324 -5.99 -9.97 -19.62
N ALA A 325 -6.51 -9.63 -20.81
CA ALA A 325 -7.94 -9.41 -21.04
C ALA A 325 -8.38 -9.89 -22.43
N PRO A 326 -9.68 -10.11 -22.68
CA PRO A 326 -10.18 -10.44 -24.01
C PRO A 326 -10.00 -9.25 -24.97
N LEU A 327 -9.60 -9.54 -26.22
CA LEU A 327 -9.51 -8.54 -27.27
C LEU A 327 -10.90 -8.01 -27.64
N GLY A 328 -11.08 -6.70 -27.70
CA GLY A 328 -12.33 -6.15 -28.24
C GLY A 328 -12.54 -4.68 -27.98
N ILE A 329 -13.51 -4.13 -28.69
CA ILE A 329 -14.02 -2.79 -28.43
C ILE A 329 -15.05 -2.88 -27.31
N GLY A 330 -14.85 -2.08 -26.26
CA GLY A 330 -15.83 -1.91 -25.21
C GLY A 330 -17.15 -1.46 -25.82
N ASN A 331 -18.15 -2.34 -25.84
CA ASN A 331 -19.37 -2.06 -26.57
C ASN A 331 -20.43 -1.48 -25.63
N HIS A 332 -20.95 -2.32 -24.73
CA HIS A 332 -22.27 -2.16 -24.14
C HIS A 332 -22.38 -2.90 -22.82
N PHE A 333 -23.29 -2.45 -21.96
CA PHE A 333 -23.70 -3.19 -20.78
C PHE A 333 -25.24 -3.31 -20.70
N PRO A 334 -25.79 -4.54 -20.76
CA PRO A 334 -25.09 -5.82 -20.91
C PRO A 334 -24.29 -5.95 -22.21
N PRO A 335 -23.20 -6.75 -22.21
CA PRO A 335 -22.44 -7.04 -23.42
C PRO A 335 -23.34 -7.61 -24.52
N GLY A 336 -23.12 -7.19 -25.76
CA GLY A 336 -23.88 -7.68 -26.93
C GLY A 336 -25.25 -7.05 -27.15
N VAL A 337 -25.69 -6.12 -26.29
CA VAL A 337 -26.96 -5.40 -26.46
C VAL A 337 -26.72 -4.00 -27.02
N PRO A 338 -27.10 -3.72 -28.29
CA PRO A 338 -26.85 -2.42 -28.92
C PRO A 338 -27.58 -1.27 -28.21
N PHE A 339 -27.10 -0.04 -28.42
CA PHE A 339 -27.71 1.19 -27.88
C PHE A 339 -27.83 1.24 -26.34
N THR A 340 -26.91 0.58 -25.62
CA THR A 340 -26.81 0.67 -24.14
C THR A 340 -25.52 1.40 -23.74
N PRO A 341 -25.46 2.05 -22.57
CA PRO A 341 -24.22 2.66 -22.09
C PRO A 341 -23.17 1.60 -21.75
N GLN A 342 -21.92 2.02 -21.52
CA GLN A 342 -20.92 1.11 -20.97
C GLN A 342 -21.08 0.95 -19.47
N VAL A 343 -20.54 -0.15 -18.96
CA VAL A 343 -20.47 -0.42 -17.51
C VAL A 343 -19.36 0.36 -16.84
N ASP A 344 -19.39 0.25 -15.52
CA ASP A 344 -18.82 1.16 -14.58
C ASP A 344 -17.31 1.01 -14.35
N LEU A 345 -16.70 -0.16 -14.56
CA LEU A 345 -15.25 -0.38 -14.34
C LEU A 345 -14.40 -0.25 -15.62
N PHE A 346 -14.75 0.66 -16.51
CA PHE A 346 -14.00 0.91 -17.74
C PHE A 346 -12.53 1.27 -17.44
N GLY A 347 -11.61 0.52 -18.03
CA GLY A 347 -10.16 0.70 -17.89
C GLY A 347 -9.55 0.09 -16.63
N ILE A 348 -10.26 -0.76 -15.89
CA ILE A 348 -9.74 -1.42 -14.66
C ILE A 348 -8.49 -2.28 -14.92
N GLU A 349 -8.31 -2.79 -16.14
CA GLU A 349 -7.15 -3.59 -16.53
C GLU A 349 -5.82 -2.82 -16.44
N TYR A 350 -5.87 -1.48 -16.44
CA TYR A 350 -4.71 -0.59 -16.40
C TYR A 350 -4.38 -0.09 -14.98
N SER A 351 -5.13 -0.53 -13.97
CA SER A 351 -4.88 -0.20 -12.57
C SER A 351 -4.06 -1.26 -11.85
N ASN A 352 -3.77 -1.00 -10.57
CA ASN A 352 -3.05 -1.92 -9.70
C ASN A 352 -1.70 -2.37 -10.31
N ARG A 353 -0.95 -1.39 -10.82
CA ARG A 353 0.40 -1.53 -11.37
C ARG A 353 1.43 -0.72 -10.59
N ASP A 354 1.09 -0.28 -9.38
CA ASP A 354 2.04 0.42 -8.51
C ASP A 354 3.05 -0.58 -7.95
N THR A 355 4.32 -0.22 -8.05
CA THR A 355 5.47 -1.10 -7.77
C THR A 355 6.40 -0.45 -6.76
N SER A 356 7.38 -1.21 -6.27
CA SER A 356 8.41 -0.73 -5.35
C SER A 356 9.31 0.35 -5.96
N TYR A 357 9.28 0.52 -7.28
CA TYR A 357 10.03 1.53 -8.02
C TYR A 357 9.05 2.37 -8.87
N HIS A 358 9.33 3.65 -9.01
CA HIS A 358 8.66 4.51 -9.97
C HIS A 358 9.51 4.60 -11.23
N PRO A 359 8.94 4.45 -12.44
CA PRO A 359 9.68 4.49 -13.71
C PRO A 359 10.11 5.91 -14.13
N SER A 360 10.19 6.81 -13.15
CA SER A 360 10.63 8.20 -13.24
C SER A 360 10.24 8.92 -14.54
N THR A 361 11.21 9.52 -15.23
CA THR A 361 10.99 10.47 -16.32
C THR A 361 10.82 9.81 -17.68
N ASP A 362 11.50 8.70 -17.92
CA ASP A 362 11.39 7.96 -19.18
C ASP A 362 10.08 7.14 -19.24
N ARG A 363 9.46 6.85 -18.09
CA ARG A 363 8.25 6.05 -17.92
C ARG A 363 8.44 4.60 -18.36
N ILE A 364 9.65 4.10 -18.22
CA ILE A 364 10.06 2.74 -18.58
C ILE A 364 10.68 2.09 -17.35
N HIS A 365 10.02 1.07 -16.83
CA HIS A 365 10.58 0.26 -15.76
C HIS A 365 11.81 -0.54 -16.20
N GLY A 366 12.73 -0.75 -15.26
CA GLY A 366 13.97 -1.49 -15.46
C GLY A 366 15.09 -0.67 -16.10
N THR A 367 14.95 0.66 -16.17
CA THR A 367 15.98 1.58 -16.66
C THR A 367 16.74 2.24 -15.51
N ALA A 368 17.72 3.08 -15.85
CA ALA A 368 18.63 3.65 -14.85
C ALA A 368 18.04 4.82 -14.05
N ASP A 369 16.95 5.44 -14.52
CA ASP A 369 16.30 6.56 -13.81
C ASP A 369 15.18 6.11 -12.87
N ASP A 370 14.85 4.82 -12.82
CA ASP A 370 13.93 4.24 -11.85
C ASP A 370 14.26 4.68 -10.43
N GLN A 371 13.25 5.18 -9.71
CA GLN A 371 13.40 5.65 -8.34
C GLN A 371 12.66 4.74 -7.37
N GLN A 372 13.38 4.25 -6.36
CA GLN A 372 12.77 3.46 -5.30
C GLN A 372 11.76 4.31 -4.53
N LEU A 373 10.57 3.77 -4.31
CA LEU A 373 9.57 4.37 -3.43
C LEU A 373 9.79 3.86 -2.01
N LEU A 374 9.86 4.76 -1.03
CA LEU A 374 10.01 4.40 0.39
C LEU A 374 8.81 3.62 0.92
N GLN A 375 7.62 3.93 0.39
CA GLN A 375 6.34 3.26 0.62
C GLN A 375 5.54 3.33 -0.68
N ARG A 376 4.60 2.42 -0.88
CA ARG A 376 3.65 2.51 -2.01
C ARG A 376 2.94 3.87 -2.01
N PHE A 377 2.67 4.39 -3.20
CA PHE A 377 2.23 5.77 -3.43
C PHE A 377 3.17 6.88 -2.95
N ASN A 378 4.43 6.56 -2.59
CA ASN A 378 5.36 7.52 -2.01
C ASN A 378 4.85 8.14 -0.70
N VAL A 379 4.13 7.35 0.11
CA VAL A 379 3.62 7.79 1.42
C VAL A 379 4.77 8.01 2.41
N ASP A 380 4.73 9.10 3.16
CA ASP A 380 5.64 9.26 4.30
C ASP A 380 5.27 8.26 5.42
N SER A 381 6.20 7.36 5.71
CA SER A 381 6.11 6.34 6.75
C SER A 381 5.75 6.90 8.14
N ALA A 382 6.07 8.18 8.42
CA ALA A 382 5.71 8.83 9.68
C ALA A 382 4.19 8.91 9.90
N PHE A 383 3.39 8.80 8.83
CA PHE A 383 1.93 8.85 8.90
C PHE A 383 1.28 7.47 8.78
N ILE A 384 2.03 6.38 8.61
CA ILE A 384 1.49 5.03 8.67
C ILE A 384 1.28 4.66 10.15
N PRO A 385 0.09 4.21 10.58
CA PRO A 385 -0.12 3.83 11.98
C PRO A 385 0.83 2.73 12.43
N SER A 386 1.44 2.90 13.60
CA SER A 386 2.35 1.89 14.17
C SER A 386 1.65 0.60 14.61
N SER A 387 0.32 0.60 14.69
CA SER A 387 -0.46 -0.63 14.86
C SER A 387 -0.47 -1.53 13.63
N ILE A 388 -0.12 -1.01 12.45
CA ILE A 388 0.06 -1.81 11.24
C ILE A 388 1.49 -2.36 11.26
N PRO A 389 1.67 -3.69 11.37
CA PRO A 389 2.99 -4.30 11.32
C PRO A 389 3.70 -3.90 10.04
N GLU A 390 5.01 -3.66 10.10
CA GLU A 390 5.84 -3.34 8.92
C GLU A 390 5.62 -4.32 7.77
N SER A 391 5.36 -5.60 8.09
CA SER A 391 5.00 -6.64 7.11
C SER A 391 3.72 -6.42 6.29
N GLN A 392 2.90 -5.45 6.70
CA GLN A 392 1.59 -5.16 6.16
C GLN A 392 1.44 -3.70 5.74
N GLN A 393 2.47 -2.87 5.97
CA GLN A 393 2.46 -1.47 5.59
C GLN A 393 2.51 -1.37 4.06
N LEU A 394 1.39 -0.92 3.48
CA LEU A 394 1.22 -0.52 2.08
C LEU A 394 2.17 -1.23 1.09
N ALA A 395 2.22 -2.56 1.12
CA ALA A 395 3.13 -3.31 0.26
C ALA A 395 2.75 -3.11 -1.22
N ALA A 396 3.77 -2.93 -2.06
CA ALA A 396 3.60 -2.85 -3.51
C ALA A 396 3.24 -4.22 -4.11
N ILE A 397 2.63 -4.21 -5.28
CA ILE A 397 2.15 -5.40 -5.98
C ILE A 397 3.07 -5.74 -7.14
N ASP A 398 4.34 -5.93 -6.80
CA ASP A 398 5.42 -6.15 -7.74
C ASP A 398 5.24 -7.42 -8.59
N SER A 399 5.95 -7.45 -9.71
CA SER A 399 5.98 -8.61 -10.61
C SER A 399 6.56 -9.85 -9.92
N TYR A 400 6.30 -11.01 -10.51
CA TYR A 400 7.01 -12.23 -10.14
C TYR A 400 8.53 -12.08 -10.32
N GLY A 401 8.97 -11.42 -11.40
CA GLY A 401 10.38 -11.19 -11.68
C GLY A 401 11.10 -10.42 -10.55
N TYR A 402 10.43 -9.41 -9.99
CA TYR A 402 10.91 -8.67 -8.84
C TYR A 402 10.87 -9.52 -7.55
N ALA A 403 9.71 -10.11 -7.23
CA ALA A 403 9.52 -10.88 -6.00
C ALA A 403 10.43 -12.12 -5.89
N SER A 404 10.83 -12.68 -7.02
CA SER A 404 11.76 -13.81 -7.11
C SER A 404 13.23 -13.39 -7.22
N GLY A 405 13.50 -12.13 -7.57
CA GLY A 405 14.85 -11.65 -7.87
C GLY A 405 15.40 -12.05 -9.23
N ILE A 406 14.64 -12.76 -10.07
CA ILE A 406 15.07 -13.23 -11.40
C ILE A 406 15.24 -12.07 -12.37
N MET A 407 14.28 -11.15 -12.34
CA MET A 407 14.20 -10.02 -13.24
C MET A 407 13.68 -8.82 -12.44
N PRO A 408 14.54 -8.16 -11.65
CA PRO A 408 14.12 -7.07 -10.76
C PRO A 408 13.46 -5.89 -11.46
N GLY A 409 13.78 -5.64 -12.74
CA GLY A 409 13.12 -4.61 -13.55
C GLY A 409 11.80 -5.06 -14.21
N ALA A 410 11.26 -6.23 -13.89
CA ALA A 410 10.02 -6.71 -14.48
C ALA A 410 8.81 -5.96 -13.91
N THR A 411 7.87 -5.61 -14.78
CA THR A 411 6.65 -4.87 -14.43
C THR A 411 5.44 -5.79 -14.33
N PRO A 412 4.60 -5.68 -13.28
CA PRO A 412 3.40 -6.48 -13.16
C PRO A 412 2.36 -6.13 -14.22
N ARG A 413 1.54 -7.11 -14.59
CA ARG A 413 0.49 -6.98 -15.63
C ARG A 413 -0.86 -6.47 -15.11
N GLY A 414 -0.92 -5.97 -13.87
CA GLY A 414 -2.11 -5.35 -13.28
C GLY A 414 -3.24 -6.33 -12.96
N ILE A 415 -4.46 -5.94 -13.30
CA ILE A 415 -5.69 -6.74 -13.13
C ILE A 415 -5.98 -7.55 -14.38
N GLY A 416 -6.06 -8.88 -14.26
CA GLY A 416 -6.42 -9.78 -15.35
C GLY A 416 -7.93 -10.03 -15.43
N THR A 417 -8.54 -9.76 -16.59
CA THR A 417 -9.96 -10.00 -16.86
C THR A 417 -10.20 -11.15 -17.84
N LEU A 418 -9.17 -11.93 -18.21
CA LEU A 418 -9.43 -13.28 -18.74
C LEU A 418 -10.03 -14.18 -17.65
N PRO A 419 -11.04 -15.02 -17.99
CA PRO A 419 -11.52 -16.06 -17.08
C PRO A 419 -10.39 -17.00 -16.62
N GLY A 420 -10.37 -17.34 -15.33
CA GLY A 420 -9.33 -18.17 -14.71
C GLY A 420 -9.06 -17.82 -13.25
N GLY A 421 -9.39 -16.60 -12.85
CA GLY A 421 -9.14 -16.05 -11.52
C GLY A 421 -10.35 -16.17 -10.61
N ILE A 422 -10.19 -16.85 -9.47
CA ILE A 422 -11.26 -17.10 -8.50
C ILE A 422 -10.79 -16.74 -7.08
N PRO A 423 -11.60 -16.05 -6.26
CA PRO A 423 -11.29 -15.80 -4.85
C PRO A 423 -11.16 -17.11 -4.07
N ILE A 424 -10.13 -17.20 -3.24
CA ILE A 424 -9.98 -18.27 -2.25
C ILE A 424 -10.71 -17.80 -0.99
N THR A 425 -11.74 -18.52 -0.58
CA THR A 425 -12.49 -18.19 0.63
C THR A 425 -12.37 -19.25 1.71
N ARG A 426 -12.41 -18.83 2.97
CA ARG A 426 -12.29 -19.71 4.14
C ARG A 426 -13.50 -19.56 5.06
N THR A 427 -13.93 -20.66 5.66
CA THR A 427 -14.91 -20.66 6.75
C THR A 427 -14.33 -19.97 7.99
N VAL A 428 -15.13 -19.13 8.66
CA VAL A 428 -14.75 -18.53 9.93
C VAL A 428 -15.67 -19.02 11.04
N THR A 429 -15.07 -19.49 12.13
CA THR A 429 -15.81 -19.92 13.32
C THR A 429 -16.67 -18.78 13.84
N GLY A 430 -17.98 -19.01 13.95
CA GLY A 430 -18.94 -17.99 14.42
C GLY A 430 -19.43 -17.01 13.34
N SER A 431 -18.94 -17.12 12.09
CA SER A 431 -19.47 -16.35 10.95
C SER A 431 -20.32 -17.26 10.04
N PRO A 432 -21.52 -16.83 9.62
CA PRO A 432 -22.29 -17.53 8.60
C PRO A 432 -21.73 -17.34 7.18
N LEU A 433 -20.77 -16.42 6.99
CA LEU A 433 -20.26 -16.01 5.69
C LEU A 433 -18.76 -16.29 5.48
N PRO A 434 -18.39 -16.56 4.22
CA PRO A 434 -17.09 -16.41 3.60
C PRO A 434 -16.10 -15.44 4.22
N GLN A 435 -14.81 -15.75 4.24
CA GLN A 435 -13.78 -14.71 4.21
C GLN A 435 -12.82 -14.92 3.05
N VAL A 436 -12.54 -13.89 2.27
CA VAL A 436 -11.54 -13.96 1.20
C VAL A 436 -10.15 -13.89 1.83
N VAL A 437 -9.35 -14.95 1.64
CA VAL A 437 -7.98 -15.06 2.16
C VAL A 437 -6.93 -15.01 1.05
N GLY A 438 -7.36 -14.98 -0.21
CA GLY A 438 -6.46 -14.93 -1.36
C GLY A 438 -7.20 -15.11 -2.68
N GLY A 439 -6.44 -15.41 -3.73
CA GLY A 439 -6.95 -15.73 -5.05
C GLY A 439 -6.08 -16.77 -5.74
N ILE A 440 -6.70 -17.60 -6.57
CA ILE A 440 -6.03 -18.53 -7.46
C ILE A 440 -6.30 -18.11 -8.90
N GLY A 441 -5.28 -18.18 -9.75
CA GLY A 441 -5.37 -17.88 -11.17
C GLY A 441 -4.65 -18.93 -12.00
N VAL A 442 -5.27 -19.32 -13.11
CA VAL A 442 -4.67 -20.21 -14.11
C VAL A 442 -4.59 -19.46 -15.44
N PHE A 443 -3.46 -19.61 -16.12
CA PHE A 443 -3.20 -18.97 -17.41
C PHE A 443 -2.53 -19.97 -18.36
N PHE A 444 -3.01 -20.02 -19.60
CA PHE A 444 -2.40 -20.83 -20.66
C PHE A 444 -1.61 -19.90 -21.58
N PRO A 445 -0.27 -19.87 -21.46
CA PRO A 445 0.56 -18.87 -22.13
C PRO A 445 0.80 -19.15 -23.60
N GLY A 446 0.50 -20.36 -24.10
CA GLY A 446 0.86 -20.79 -25.45
C GLY A 446 2.36 -20.57 -25.72
N LYS A 447 2.70 -20.03 -26.89
CA LYS A 447 4.09 -19.84 -27.30
C LYS A 447 4.70 -18.50 -26.89
N THR A 448 3.87 -17.50 -26.68
CA THR A 448 4.31 -16.10 -26.53
C THR A 448 4.06 -15.52 -25.14
N GLY A 449 3.15 -16.13 -24.35
CA GLY A 449 2.69 -15.57 -23.08
C GLY A 449 1.64 -14.47 -23.24
N PHE A 450 1.27 -14.12 -24.48
CA PHE A 450 0.22 -13.14 -24.77
C PHE A 450 -1.16 -13.72 -24.48
N ALA A 451 -2.10 -12.86 -24.10
CA ALA A 451 -3.43 -13.30 -23.70
C ALA A 451 -4.24 -13.89 -24.88
N THR A 452 -3.88 -13.54 -26.14
CA THR A 452 -4.48 -14.10 -27.36
C THR A 452 -4.21 -15.59 -27.53
N GLU A 453 -3.14 -16.13 -26.95
CA GLU A 453 -2.80 -17.56 -26.98
C GLU A 453 -3.85 -18.43 -26.28
N SER A 454 -4.57 -17.87 -25.30
CA SER A 454 -5.65 -18.58 -24.60
C SER A 454 -6.92 -18.76 -25.46
N ASN A 455 -7.01 -18.14 -26.64
CA ASN A 455 -8.14 -18.22 -27.57
C ASN A 455 -9.51 -18.02 -26.88
N CYS A 456 -9.61 -16.97 -26.07
CA CYS A 456 -10.81 -16.70 -25.27
C CYS A 456 -12.02 -16.40 -26.15
N SER A 457 -13.14 -17.11 -25.94
CA SER A 457 -14.40 -16.93 -26.68
C SER A 457 -15.04 -15.54 -26.55
N LEU A 458 -14.58 -14.76 -25.59
CA LEU A 458 -14.99 -13.37 -25.38
C LEU A 458 -14.23 -12.39 -26.28
N SER A 459 -13.18 -12.85 -26.97
CA SER A 459 -12.35 -12.02 -27.83
C SER A 459 -12.94 -11.88 -29.22
N SER A 460 -12.77 -10.71 -29.83
CA SER A 460 -13.24 -10.44 -31.20
C SER A 460 -12.51 -11.27 -32.28
N ASN A 461 -11.33 -11.81 -31.96
CA ASN A 461 -10.53 -12.68 -32.81
C ASN A 461 -10.62 -14.17 -32.42
N TYR A 462 -11.63 -14.56 -31.64
CA TYR A 462 -11.84 -15.95 -31.25
C TYR A 462 -11.89 -16.89 -32.46
N ASP A 463 -11.09 -17.95 -32.43
CA ASP A 463 -11.08 -19.00 -33.42
C ASP A 463 -11.84 -20.23 -32.86
N PRO A 464 -13.07 -20.50 -33.32
CA PRO A 464 -13.88 -21.61 -32.83
C PRO A 464 -13.32 -22.99 -33.20
N SER A 465 -12.28 -23.07 -34.04
CA SER A 465 -11.59 -24.33 -34.35
C SER A 465 -10.56 -24.73 -33.30
N LYS A 466 -10.19 -23.80 -32.41
CA LYS A 466 -9.25 -24.02 -31.31
C LYS A 466 -10.01 -24.07 -29.97
N PRO A 467 -9.49 -24.79 -28.96
CA PRO A 467 -10.11 -24.77 -27.63
C PRO A 467 -10.05 -23.37 -27.01
N ASP A 468 -11.09 -23.00 -26.27
CA ASP A 468 -11.06 -21.85 -25.37
C ASP A 468 -10.38 -22.25 -24.07
N ARG A 469 -9.10 -21.89 -23.92
CA ARG A 469 -8.30 -22.26 -22.75
C ARG A 469 -8.70 -21.49 -21.50
N THR A 470 -9.48 -20.42 -21.61
CA THR A 470 -9.95 -19.66 -20.44
C THR A 470 -11.07 -20.37 -19.68
N LEU A 471 -11.90 -21.16 -20.36
CA LEU A 471 -12.89 -22.03 -19.71
C LEU A 471 -12.21 -23.16 -18.94
N GLU A 472 -11.13 -23.72 -19.49
CA GLU A 472 -10.33 -24.73 -18.81
C GLU A 472 -9.61 -24.15 -17.59
N ALA A 473 -8.99 -22.97 -17.74
CA ALA A 473 -8.33 -22.27 -16.65
C ALA A 473 -9.30 -21.97 -15.50
N GLU A 474 -10.50 -21.49 -15.81
CA GLU A 474 -11.56 -21.25 -14.84
C GLU A 474 -11.99 -22.54 -14.14
N PHE A 475 -12.11 -23.65 -14.86
CA PHE A 475 -12.42 -24.96 -14.29
C PHE A 475 -11.31 -25.46 -13.36
N MET A 476 -10.03 -25.34 -13.75
CA MET A 476 -8.90 -25.75 -12.92
C MET A 476 -8.89 -25.01 -11.58
N SER A 477 -9.07 -23.69 -11.60
CA SER A 477 -9.24 -22.88 -10.38
C SER A 477 -10.47 -23.31 -9.56
N TYR A 478 -11.60 -23.54 -10.22
CA TYR A 478 -12.86 -23.94 -9.56
C TYR A 478 -12.72 -25.30 -8.86
N ALA A 479 -12.12 -26.28 -9.53
CA ALA A 479 -11.87 -27.62 -9.01
C ALA A 479 -10.83 -27.61 -7.87
N ALA A 480 -9.80 -26.77 -7.98
CA ALA A 480 -8.79 -26.60 -6.93
C ALA A 480 -9.40 -26.20 -5.59
N LEU A 481 -10.45 -25.37 -5.62
CA LEU A 481 -11.18 -24.93 -4.43
C LEU A 481 -12.27 -25.91 -3.96
N GLY A 482 -12.40 -27.07 -4.61
CA GLY A 482 -13.41 -28.08 -4.28
C GLY A 482 -14.81 -27.74 -4.81
N GLY A 483 -14.90 -26.83 -5.78
CA GLY A 483 -16.16 -26.33 -6.30
C GLY A 483 -16.99 -25.56 -5.27
N THR A 484 -18.19 -25.15 -5.67
CA THR A 484 -19.06 -24.38 -4.78
C THR A 484 -19.73 -25.30 -3.78
N THR A 485 -19.61 -24.97 -2.50
CA THR A 485 -20.17 -25.75 -1.37
C THR A 485 -21.14 -24.94 -0.51
N VAL A 486 -21.15 -23.62 -0.67
CA VAL A 486 -22.03 -22.69 0.05
C VAL A 486 -22.81 -21.85 -0.95
N SER A 487 -24.09 -21.62 -0.67
CA SER A 487 -24.92 -20.70 -1.45
C SER A 487 -25.29 -19.48 -0.62
N LEU A 488 -25.02 -18.29 -1.17
CA LEU A 488 -25.42 -16.98 -0.64
C LEU A 488 -26.80 -16.55 -1.16
N THR A 489 -27.42 -17.35 -2.04
CA THR A 489 -28.75 -17.08 -2.58
C THR A 489 -29.55 -18.39 -2.60
N PRO A 490 -30.60 -18.54 -1.78
CA PRO A 490 -31.29 -19.83 -1.58
C PRO A 490 -31.75 -20.55 -2.85
N SER A 491 -32.01 -19.82 -3.94
CA SER A 491 -32.45 -20.38 -5.22
C SER A 491 -31.31 -20.93 -6.09
N ILE A 492 -30.06 -20.79 -5.68
CA ILE A 492 -28.87 -21.21 -6.43
C ILE A 492 -28.23 -22.38 -5.68
N ASN A 493 -28.18 -23.55 -6.33
CA ASN A 493 -27.58 -24.74 -5.74
C ASN A 493 -26.05 -24.71 -5.91
N PRO A 494 -25.27 -25.00 -4.85
CA PRO A 494 -23.83 -25.24 -4.99
C PRO A 494 -23.55 -26.48 -5.85
N ILE A 495 -22.45 -26.45 -6.59
CA ILE A 495 -21.95 -27.52 -7.46
C ILE A 495 -20.55 -27.93 -6.94
N PRO A 496 -20.48 -28.89 -6.00
CA PRO A 496 -19.22 -29.28 -5.37
C PRO A 496 -18.37 -30.17 -6.28
N VAL A 497 -17.06 -30.15 -6.02
CA VAL A 497 -16.04 -31.05 -6.57
C VAL A 497 -15.39 -31.78 -5.38
N PRO A 498 -15.99 -32.89 -4.91
CA PRO A 498 -15.57 -33.55 -3.68
C PRO A 498 -14.33 -34.43 -3.88
N GLY A 499 -13.57 -34.61 -2.80
CA GLY A 499 -12.48 -35.58 -2.73
C GLY A 499 -11.18 -35.16 -3.43
N ASP A 500 -10.30 -36.14 -3.54
CA ASP A 500 -8.95 -35.97 -4.08
C ASP A 500 -9.01 -35.76 -5.60
N ILE A 501 -8.18 -34.85 -6.09
CA ILE A 501 -7.97 -34.65 -7.52
C ILE A 501 -6.53 -35.04 -7.81
N GLY A 502 -6.32 -36.13 -8.57
CA GLY A 502 -4.98 -36.65 -8.86
C GLY A 502 -4.11 -36.92 -7.62
N GLY A 503 -4.72 -37.35 -6.51
CA GLY A 503 -4.02 -37.58 -5.24
C GLY A 503 -3.80 -36.34 -4.37
N CYS A 504 -4.26 -35.16 -4.82
CA CYS A 504 -4.22 -33.91 -4.04
C CYS A 504 -5.54 -33.74 -3.26
N PRO A 505 -5.56 -33.86 -1.92
CA PRO A 505 -6.79 -33.78 -1.13
C PRO A 505 -7.34 -32.35 -1.06
N PRO A 506 -8.64 -32.14 -0.80
CA PRO A 506 -9.20 -30.81 -0.55
C PRO A 506 -8.54 -30.13 0.65
N VAL A 507 -8.40 -28.80 0.60
CA VAL A 507 -7.89 -28.02 1.73
C VAL A 507 -8.99 -27.83 2.79
N PRO A 508 -8.80 -28.28 4.04
CA PRO A 508 -9.81 -28.12 5.08
C PRO A 508 -10.16 -26.64 5.33
N GLY A 509 -11.45 -26.33 5.39
CA GLY A 509 -11.96 -24.98 5.67
C GLY A 509 -11.92 -24.02 4.47
N VAL A 510 -11.19 -24.33 3.40
CA VAL A 510 -11.32 -23.62 2.12
C VAL A 510 -12.64 -24.04 1.47
N ILE A 511 -13.44 -23.04 1.13
CA ILE A 511 -14.74 -23.20 0.48
C ILE A 511 -14.88 -22.19 -0.64
N LEU A 512 -15.82 -22.44 -1.54
CA LEU A 512 -16.22 -21.47 -2.55
C LEU A 512 -17.74 -21.24 -2.45
N ALA A 513 -18.11 -19.98 -2.31
CA ALA A 513 -19.50 -19.59 -2.31
C ALA A 513 -20.02 -19.44 -3.74
N THR A 514 -21.33 -19.58 -3.90
CA THR A 514 -22.07 -19.26 -5.12
C THR A 514 -23.26 -18.36 -4.78
N GLY A 515 -23.83 -17.67 -5.76
CA GLY A 515 -24.96 -16.77 -5.51
C GLY A 515 -25.49 -16.12 -6.77
N ARG A 516 -26.38 -15.15 -6.58
CA ARG A 516 -26.92 -14.29 -7.64
C ARG A 516 -26.57 -12.83 -7.33
N ILE A 517 -25.71 -12.23 -8.14
CA ILE A 517 -25.33 -10.82 -8.03
C ILE A 517 -26.03 -10.07 -9.16
N ASP A 518 -26.81 -9.03 -8.82
CA ASP A 518 -27.51 -8.20 -9.79
C ASP A 518 -26.93 -6.78 -9.77
N LEU A 519 -26.45 -6.31 -10.94
CA LEU A 519 -25.95 -4.95 -11.13
C LEU A 519 -26.84 -4.23 -12.14
N VAL A 520 -27.50 -3.15 -11.71
CA VAL A 520 -28.43 -2.35 -12.55
C VAL A 520 -29.52 -3.23 -13.20
N GLY A 521 -30.00 -4.25 -12.47
CA GLY A 521 -31.03 -5.18 -12.95
C GLY A 521 -30.52 -6.30 -13.86
N ILE A 522 -29.20 -6.38 -14.09
CA ILE A 522 -28.55 -7.41 -14.88
C ILE A 522 -27.85 -8.40 -13.95
N THR A 523 -28.18 -9.68 -14.08
CA THR A 523 -27.51 -10.73 -13.30
C THR A 523 -26.12 -11.02 -13.87
N LEU A 524 -25.10 -10.90 -13.03
CA LEU A 524 -23.71 -11.04 -13.43
C LEU A 524 -23.26 -12.51 -13.51
N PRO A 525 -22.49 -12.90 -14.55
CA PRO A 525 -21.87 -14.22 -14.60
C PRO A 525 -20.79 -14.35 -13.52
N ILE A 526 -20.88 -15.41 -12.73
CA ILE A 526 -19.86 -15.74 -11.72
C ILE A 526 -18.89 -16.79 -12.27
N PHE A 527 -19.43 -17.84 -12.88
CA PHE A 527 -18.67 -18.99 -13.39
C PHE A 527 -19.17 -19.39 -14.78
N GLY A 528 -18.29 -19.94 -15.61
CA GLY A 528 -18.66 -20.51 -16.92
C GLY A 528 -19.05 -19.44 -17.94
N PRO A 529 -19.44 -19.81 -19.17
CA PRO A 529 -19.61 -18.85 -20.26
C PRO A 529 -20.65 -17.79 -19.94
N ASN A 530 -20.56 -16.64 -20.62
CA ASN A 530 -21.55 -15.59 -20.48
C ASN A 530 -22.96 -16.12 -20.83
N PRO A 531 -24.03 -15.59 -20.19
CA PRO A 531 -25.39 -16.04 -20.45
C PRO A 531 -25.74 -15.92 -21.94
N SER A 532 -26.44 -16.92 -22.47
CA SER A 532 -26.92 -16.95 -23.86
C SER A 532 -28.21 -17.77 -23.96
N ASP A 533 -28.84 -17.81 -25.13
CA ASP A 533 -30.01 -18.68 -25.37
C ASP A 533 -29.70 -20.16 -25.09
N ALA A 534 -28.44 -20.58 -25.30
CA ALA A 534 -27.97 -21.93 -24.99
C ALA A 534 -27.69 -22.14 -23.48
N PHE A 535 -27.49 -21.06 -22.73
CA PHE A 535 -27.17 -21.07 -21.29
C PHE A 535 -28.01 -20.02 -20.55
N PRO A 536 -29.31 -20.30 -20.32
CA PRO A 536 -30.21 -19.36 -19.67
C PRO A 536 -29.87 -19.24 -18.18
N GLY A 537 -29.17 -18.18 -17.79
CA GLY A 537 -28.84 -17.87 -16.39
C GLY A 537 -27.36 -17.53 -16.18
N ALA A 538 -27.07 -16.88 -15.05
CA ALA A 538 -25.74 -16.29 -14.78
C ALA A 538 -24.83 -17.14 -13.88
N ASN A 539 -25.17 -18.40 -13.62
CA ASN A 539 -24.38 -19.30 -12.78
C ASN A 539 -23.98 -20.56 -13.55
N GLY A 540 -23.00 -20.41 -14.45
CA GLY A 540 -22.51 -21.45 -15.33
C GLY A 540 -21.62 -22.51 -14.66
N ALA A 541 -21.66 -22.63 -13.32
CA ALA A 541 -20.83 -23.61 -12.60
C ALA A 541 -21.08 -25.06 -13.05
N GLN A 542 -22.34 -25.41 -13.33
CA GLN A 542 -22.69 -26.74 -13.84
C GLN A 542 -22.07 -26.98 -15.23
N PHE A 543 -22.16 -25.99 -16.13
CA PHE A 543 -21.51 -26.07 -17.43
C PHE A 543 -20.00 -26.21 -17.27
N LEU A 544 -19.39 -25.39 -16.42
CA LEU A 544 -17.95 -25.39 -16.19
C LEU A 544 -17.44 -26.77 -15.74
N VAL A 545 -18.17 -27.42 -14.82
CA VAL A 545 -17.83 -28.78 -14.36
C VAL A 545 -18.03 -29.82 -15.46
N GLN A 546 -19.13 -29.73 -16.23
CA GLN A 546 -19.36 -30.63 -17.37
C GLN A 546 -18.29 -30.48 -18.45
N TYR A 547 -17.87 -29.24 -18.72
CA TYR A 547 -16.79 -28.93 -19.64
C TYR A 547 -15.47 -29.54 -19.15
N GLY A 548 -15.09 -29.31 -17.89
CA GLY A 548 -13.89 -29.90 -17.30
C GLY A 548 -13.88 -31.43 -17.33
N LEU A 549 -15.02 -32.07 -17.03
CA LEU A 549 -15.21 -33.52 -17.17
C LEU A 549 -15.02 -33.98 -18.62
N SER A 550 -15.51 -33.22 -19.60
CA SER A 550 -15.37 -33.56 -21.02
C SER A 550 -13.92 -33.54 -21.51
N LEU A 551 -13.05 -32.77 -20.86
CA LEU A 551 -11.61 -32.75 -21.10
C LEU A 551 -10.88 -33.95 -20.50
N GLY A 552 -11.57 -34.83 -19.76
CA GLY A 552 -10.97 -35.92 -18.98
C GLY A 552 -10.65 -35.54 -17.53
N GLY A 553 -11.23 -34.44 -17.03
CA GLY A 553 -11.07 -34.01 -15.64
C GLY A 553 -11.53 -35.07 -14.63
N PHE A 554 -10.87 -35.11 -13.46
CA PHE A 554 -11.05 -36.10 -12.38
C PHE A 554 -10.72 -37.57 -12.73
N GLN A 555 -10.25 -37.88 -13.94
CA GLN A 555 -9.66 -39.18 -14.22
C GLN A 555 -8.27 -39.28 -13.57
N ASN A 556 -7.79 -40.51 -13.31
CA ASN A 556 -6.38 -40.72 -12.97
C ASN A 556 -5.55 -40.09 -14.08
N SER A 557 -4.83 -39.01 -13.75
CA SER A 557 -4.02 -38.29 -14.72
C SER A 557 -3.14 -39.28 -15.51
N PRO A 558 -2.98 -39.12 -16.84
CA PRO A 558 -1.98 -39.86 -17.59
C PRO A 558 -0.54 -39.57 -17.13
N ASN A 559 -0.34 -38.71 -16.11
CA ASN A 559 0.82 -38.70 -15.23
C ASN A 559 0.59 -39.62 -14.01
N PRO A 560 1.00 -40.91 -14.05
CA PRO A 560 0.90 -41.83 -12.91
C PRO A 560 1.94 -41.51 -11.81
N GLY A 561 2.61 -40.36 -11.91
CA GLY A 561 3.67 -39.87 -11.04
C GLY A 561 3.34 -38.55 -10.33
N ALA A 562 2.09 -38.07 -10.37
CA ALA A 562 1.61 -36.94 -9.55
C ALA A 562 1.37 -37.34 -8.07
N VAL A 563 2.15 -38.27 -7.53
CA VAL A 563 2.55 -38.10 -6.14
C VAL A 563 3.36 -36.80 -6.12
N GLY A 564 3.01 -35.84 -5.25
CA GLY A 564 3.94 -34.75 -4.96
C GLY A 564 5.34 -35.36 -4.81
N PRO A 565 6.42 -34.73 -5.29
CA PRO A 565 7.71 -35.39 -5.28
C PRO A 565 7.93 -35.95 -3.88
N ASN A 566 8.48 -37.16 -3.76
CA ASN A 566 8.89 -37.68 -2.46
C ASN A 566 9.88 -36.67 -1.88
N PHE A 567 9.37 -35.68 -1.16
CA PHE A 567 10.16 -34.70 -0.46
C PHE A 567 10.76 -35.49 0.69
N ALA A 568 12.08 -35.64 0.68
CA ALA A 568 12.77 -36.37 1.73
C ALA A 568 12.28 -35.85 3.11
N PRO A 569 11.82 -36.73 4.01
CA PRO A 569 11.48 -36.31 5.36
C PRO A 569 12.78 -35.97 6.09
N GLY A 570 13.07 -34.68 6.19
CA GLY A 570 14.26 -34.16 6.88
C GLY A 570 15.08 -33.21 6.02
N GLY A 571 14.80 -31.92 6.15
CA GLY A 571 15.56 -30.84 5.53
C GLY A 571 15.15 -29.47 6.06
N PHE A 572 14.93 -29.35 7.37
CA PHE A 572 14.73 -28.05 8.03
C PHE A 572 16.08 -27.31 8.15
N ALA A 573 16.05 -26.03 7.81
CA ALA A 573 17.00 -24.95 8.14
C ALA A 573 18.32 -24.85 7.35
N ARG A 574 18.43 -23.88 6.42
CA ARG A 574 19.07 -22.54 6.62
C ARG A 574 19.25 -21.77 5.29
N LEU A 575 19.34 -20.43 5.42
CA LEU A 575 19.37 -19.33 4.42
C LEU A 575 18.00 -19.05 3.77
N LEU A 576 17.20 -18.06 4.17
CA LEU A 576 17.33 -16.95 5.10
C LEU A 576 16.08 -16.94 5.99
N ASP A 577 16.24 -16.52 7.24
CA ASP A 577 15.16 -15.83 7.94
C ASP A 577 14.64 -14.74 6.98
N PRO A 578 13.35 -14.69 6.60
CA PRO A 578 12.83 -13.45 6.06
C PRO A 578 12.90 -12.52 7.27
N GLY A 579 14.01 -11.78 7.40
CA GLY A 579 14.20 -10.90 8.53
C GLY A 579 12.89 -10.13 8.76
N SER A 580 12.63 -9.80 10.02
CA SER A 580 11.54 -8.90 10.44
C SER A 580 11.36 -7.66 9.57
N ASP A 581 12.40 -7.31 8.80
CA ASP A 581 12.39 -6.34 7.72
C ASP A 581 11.68 -6.89 6.48
N ASN A 582 10.35 -6.80 6.50
CA ASN A 582 9.55 -6.61 5.29
C ASN A 582 9.80 -5.21 4.67
N LYS A 583 11.00 -4.67 4.86
CA LYS A 583 11.46 -3.37 4.39
C LYS A 583 11.87 -3.50 2.94
N ILE A 584 11.23 -2.70 2.12
CA ILE A 584 11.90 -2.07 0.99
C ILE A 584 12.76 -0.94 1.58
N ASN A 585 13.82 -1.28 2.31
CA ASN A 585 14.92 -0.33 2.59
C ASN A 585 16.16 -1.03 3.14
N PRO A 586 17.21 -1.11 2.32
CA PRO A 586 18.50 -0.63 2.76
C PRO A 586 18.88 0.52 1.85
N ASN A 587 19.13 1.69 2.45
CA ASN A 587 19.95 2.78 1.93
C ASN A 587 19.77 3.16 0.44
N PRO A 588 19.37 4.39 0.08
CA PRO A 588 19.34 4.87 -1.32
C PRO A 588 20.69 4.78 -2.06
N ALA A 589 21.77 4.38 -1.39
CA ALA A 589 23.07 4.07 -2.00
C ALA A 589 23.26 2.61 -2.50
N THR A 590 22.31 1.68 -2.30
CA THR A 590 22.45 0.29 -2.79
C THR A 590 21.62 0.02 -4.05
N VAL A 591 22.27 0.26 -5.19
CA VAL A 591 22.13 -0.34 -6.53
C VAL A 591 20.73 -0.81 -6.99
N PRO A 592 20.20 -0.30 -8.12
CA PRO A 592 19.09 -0.92 -8.84
C PRO A 592 19.33 -2.42 -9.07
N GLY A 593 18.45 -3.27 -8.56
CA GLY A 593 18.52 -4.72 -8.79
C GLY A 593 19.14 -5.57 -7.68
N THR A 594 19.22 -5.11 -6.42
CA THR A 594 19.42 -6.06 -5.31
C THR A 594 18.14 -6.87 -5.06
N PRO A 595 18.17 -8.22 -5.20
CA PRO A 595 17.00 -9.07 -5.00
C PRO A 595 16.40 -8.93 -3.60
N VAL A 596 15.08 -8.77 -3.51
CA VAL A 596 14.34 -9.08 -2.27
C VAL A 596 14.29 -10.61 -2.16
N PRO A 597 14.75 -11.24 -1.06
CA PRO A 597 14.65 -12.69 -0.90
C PRO A 597 13.17 -13.10 -0.75
N GLY A 598 12.64 -13.95 -1.63
CA GLY A 598 11.23 -14.34 -1.52
C GLY A 598 10.76 -15.62 -2.22
N LEU A 599 11.24 -15.96 -3.42
CA LEU A 599 10.82 -17.18 -4.11
C LEU A 599 12.03 -17.82 -4.82
N PRO A 600 12.50 -19.03 -4.43
CA PRO A 600 13.50 -19.75 -5.20
C PRO A 600 12.92 -20.21 -6.55
N VAL A 601 13.85 -20.32 -7.49
CA VAL A 601 13.61 -20.39 -8.94
C VAL A 601 14.31 -21.62 -9.52
N ASP A 602 14.31 -22.72 -8.79
CA ASP A 602 14.73 -23.98 -9.35
C ASP A 602 13.48 -24.83 -9.56
N SER A 603 13.37 -25.41 -10.75
CA SER A 603 12.52 -26.56 -11.11
C SER A 603 12.45 -27.70 -10.08
N THR A 604 13.30 -27.67 -9.05
CA THR A 604 13.33 -28.64 -7.95
C THR A 604 13.12 -28.05 -6.54
N GLN A 605 13.04 -26.72 -6.36
CA GLN A 605 12.84 -26.08 -5.05
C GLN A 605 11.86 -24.91 -5.12
N VAL A 606 10.57 -25.20 -4.87
CA VAL A 606 9.52 -24.18 -4.74
C VAL A 606 9.35 -23.83 -3.27
N THR A 607 9.65 -22.59 -2.86
CA THR A 607 9.23 -22.09 -1.54
C THR A 607 7.82 -21.53 -1.66
N PHE A 608 6.93 -22.03 -0.81
CA PHE A 608 5.58 -21.49 -0.64
C PHE A 608 5.55 -20.57 0.58
N LEU A 609 4.83 -19.46 0.47
CA LEU A 609 4.72 -18.48 1.54
C LEU A 609 3.34 -18.57 2.22
N PRO A 610 3.25 -18.36 3.54
CA PRO A 610 1.97 -18.15 4.18
C PRO A 610 1.39 -16.77 3.80
N GLY A 611 0.07 -16.67 3.73
CA GLY A 611 -0.64 -15.42 3.50
C GLY A 611 -0.53 -14.47 4.70
N THR A 612 -0.66 -13.17 4.43
CA THR A 612 -0.72 -12.11 5.45
C THR A 612 -2.08 -11.43 5.45
N PRO A 613 -2.60 -11.03 6.62
CA PRO A 613 -3.82 -10.24 6.69
C PRO A 613 -3.58 -8.86 6.05
N VAL A 614 -4.66 -8.23 5.61
CA VAL A 614 -4.61 -6.88 5.03
C VAL A 614 -5.16 -5.89 6.04
N PRO A 615 -4.46 -4.77 6.31
CA PRO A 615 -4.91 -3.80 7.29
C PRO A 615 -6.19 -3.09 6.85
N GLU A 616 -6.92 -2.60 7.84
CA GLU A 616 -8.17 -1.85 7.72
C GLU A 616 -8.13 -0.65 8.67
N GLY A 617 -9.05 0.29 8.53
CA GLY A 617 -9.02 1.55 9.25
C GLY A 617 -8.14 2.60 8.54
N PHE A 618 -7.46 3.45 9.31
CA PHE A 618 -6.46 4.34 8.75
C PHE A 618 -5.27 3.53 8.27
N LEU A 619 -4.88 3.72 7.01
CA LEU A 619 -3.62 3.23 6.44
C LEU A 619 -2.61 4.35 6.31
N VAL A 620 -3.11 5.59 6.17
CA VAL A 620 -2.36 6.82 6.36
C VAL A 620 -3.18 7.71 7.29
N THR A 621 -2.58 8.07 8.42
CA THR A 621 -3.19 8.95 9.41
C THR A 621 -3.38 10.36 8.84
N PRO A 622 -4.54 11.01 9.10
CA PRO A 622 -4.78 12.39 8.71
C PRO A 622 -3.67 13.32 9.19
N HIS A 623 -3.05 14.02 8.25
CA HIS A 623 -2.04 15.04 8.55
C HIS A 623 -2.23 16.27 7.65
N ALA A 624 -1.52 17.35 7.99
CA ALA A 624 -1.60 18.59 7.23
C ALA A 624 -0.78 18.48 5.94
N GLY A 625 -1.36 18.95 4.84
CA GLY A 625 -0.68 19.16 3.57
C GLY A 625 -0.34 20.62 3.35
N SER A 626 -0.06 20.98 2.10
CA SER A 626 0.25 22.37 1.70
C SER A 626 -0.90 23.36 1.99
N ALA A 627 -2.16 22.93 1.86
CA ALA A 627 -3.35 23.77 2.04
C ALA A 627 -4.43 23.20 2.98
N LEU A 628 -4.51 21.88 3.11
CA LEU A 628 -5.47 21.21 3.99
C LEU A 628 -4.86 20.94 5.37
N SER A 629 -5.60 21.21 6.44
CA SER A 629 -5.18 20.87 7.80
C SER A 629 -5.49 19.39 8.13
N ALA A 630 -4.80 18.81 9.12
CA ALA A 630 -5.12 17.45 9.56
C ALA A 630 -6.60 17.27 10.00
N PRO A 631 -7.23 18.24 10.72
CA PRO A 631 -8.67 18.20 11.00
C PRO A 631 -9.56 18.26 9.75
N ASP A 632 -9.14 18.98 8.70
CA ASP A 632 -9.86 19.02 7.43
C ASP A 632 -9.87 17.65 6.75
N VAL A 633 -8.70 17.01 6.69
CA VAL A 633 -8.55 15.66 6.14
C VAL A 633 -9.37 14.65 6.94
N GLN A 634 -9.28 14.69 8.27
CA GLN A 634 -10.08 13.81 9.12
C GLN A 634 -11.59 14.03 8.92
N ARG A 635 -12.04 15.28 8.76
CA ARG A 635 -13.44 15.62 8.48
C ARG A 635 -13.91 15.02 7.15
N ILE A 636 -13.13 15.16 6.08
CA ILE A 636 -13.46 14.60 4.76
C ILE A 636 -13.59 13.08 4.83
N LEU A 637 -12.62 12.40 5.47
CA LEU A 637 -12.64 10.95 5.63
C LEU A 637 -13.84 10.50 6.48
N ALA A 638 -14.09 11.15 7.61
CA ALA A 638 -15.22 10.84 8.48
C ALA A 638 -16.57 11.02 7.78
N GLN A 639 -16.75 12.10 7.02
CA GLN A 639 -17.96 12.36 6.23
C GLN A 639 -18.16 11.28 5.15
N GLY A 640 -17.09 10.85 4.49
CA GLY A 640 -17.15 9.76 3.52
C GLY A 640 -17.55 8.43 4.16
N VAL A 641 -16.96 8.06 5.29
CA VAL A 641 -17.35 6.83 6.01
C VAL A 641 -18.81 6.91 6.48
N GLN A 642 -19.24 8.05 7.05
CA GLN A 642 -20.63 8.28 7.47
C GLN A 642 -21.62 8.18 6.32
N GLN A 643 -21.23 8.62 5.12
CA GLN A 643 -22.04 8.49 3.93
C GLN A 643 -22.10 7.02 3.49
N ALA A 644 -20.96 6.32 3.43
CA ALA A 644 -20.88 4.92 2.99
C ALA A 644 -21.76 3.97 3.82
N VAL A 645 -21.84 4.17 5.15
CA VAL A 645 -22.70 3.38 6.06
C VAL A 645 -24.19 3.68 5.95
N GLN A 646 -24.61 4.48 4.97
CA GLN A 646 -26.02 4.71 4.64
C GLN A 646 -26.36 4.18 3.24
N ILE A 647 -25.35 3.89 2.42
CA ILE A 647 -25.51 3.60 1.00
C ILE A 647 -25.52 2.08 0.76
N ARG A 648 -26.46 1.63 -0.08
CA ARG A 648 -26.56 0.24 -0.54
C ARG A 648 -25.37 -0.12 -1.44
N SER A 649 -24.65 -1.17 -1.10
CA SER A 649 -23.63 -1.80 -1.96
C SER A 649 -24.23 -2.34 -3.26
N ALA A 650 -23.46 -2.33 -4.36
CA ALA A 650 -23.92 -2.90 -5.63
C ALA A 650 -23.49 -4.37 -5.80
N ILE A 651 -22.44 -4.81 -5.10
CA ILE A 651 -21.76 -6.09 -5.35
C ILE A 651 -21.69 -7.02 -4.11
N ARG A 652 -22.59 -6.87 -3.13
CA ARG A 652 -22.64 -7.73 -1.93
C ARG A 652 -23.95 -8.51 -1.83
N LEU A 653 -23.87 -9.72 -1.25
CA LEU A 653 -25.00 -10.56 -0.86
C LEU A 653 -24.99 -10.91 0.65
N PRO A 654 -26.15 -10.94 1.33
CA PRO A 654 -27.49 -10.68 0.81
C PRO A 654 -27.66 -9.23 0.33
N LEU A 655 -28.68 -8.99 -0.50
CA LEU A 655 -28.97 -7.63 -0.97
C LEU A 655 -29.30 -6.71 0.21
N ASN A 656 -29.05 -5.41 0.04
CA ASN A 656 -29.23 -4.36 1.06
C ASN A 656 -28.16 -4.31 2.16
N GLU A 657 -26.95 -4.79 1.88
CA GLU A 657 -25.79 -4.51 2.73
C GLU A 657 -25.22 -3.11 2.47
N PHE A 658 -24.74 -2.44 3.53
CA PHE A 658 -24.07 -1.16 3.40
C PHE A 658 -22.79 -1.26 2.57
N SER A 659 -22.47 -0.22 1.82
CA SER A 659 -21.22 -0.14 1.07
C SER A 659 -20.00 -0.06 1.99
N ARG A 660 -18.87 -0.57 1.51
CA ARG A 660 -17.54 -0.48 2.08
C ARG A 660 -16.63 0.16 1.05
N MET A 661 -15.92 1.19 1.48
CA MET A 661 -15.12 2.04 0.62
C MET A 661 -13.69 2.18 1.14
N THR A 662 -12.79 2.45 0.22
CA THR A 662 -11.50 3.09 0.49
C THR A 662 -11.61 4.56 0.09
N ILE A 663 -11.11 5.45 0.94
CA ILE A 663 -11.22 6.90 0.78
C ILE A 663 -9.81 7.48 0.94
N ALA A 664 -9.37 8.26 -0.05
CA ALA A 664 -8.08 8.92 -0.07
C ALA A 664 -8.25 10.43 -0.26
N VAL A 665 -7.45 11.20 0.48
CA VAL A 665 -7.33 12.65 0.30
C VAL A 665 -5.87 12.95 -0.02
N THR A 666 -5.65 13.72 -1.09
CA THR A 666 -4.31 14.19 -1.47
C THR A 666 -4.25 15.71 -1.48
N ASP A 667 -3.07 16.28 -1.30
CA ASP A 667 -2.83 17.70 -1.55
C ASP A 667 -2.55 17.98 -3.04
N THR A 668 -2.24 19.24 -3.37
CA THR A 668 -1.94 19.69 -4.74
C THR A 668 -0.59 19.23 -5.29
N ASN A 669 0.25 18.60 -4.47
CA ASN A 669 1.48 17.93 -4.91
C ASN A 669 1.25 16.43 -5.12
N GLY A 670 0.03 15.94 -4.85
CA GLY A 670 -0.30 14.52 -4.87
C GLY A 670 0.13 13.76 -3.62
N ASP A 671 0.56 14.44 -2.54
CA ASP A 671 0.91 13.77 -1.28
C ASP A 671 -0.34 13.23 -0.62
N VAL A 672 -0.31 11.97 -0.16
CA VAL A 672 -1.48 11.33 0.48
C VAL A 672 -1.61 11.83 1.91
N LEU A 673 -2.54 12.74 2.16
CA LEU A 673 -2.77 13.33 3.48
C LEU A 673 -3.56 12.42 4.42
N GLY A 674 -4.28 11.47 3.86
CA GLY A 674 -5.03 10.47 4.62
C GLY A 674 -5.63 9.41 3.72
N LEU A 675 -5.59 8.16 4.18
CA LEU A 675 -6.09 6.98 3.48
C LEU A 675 -6.82 6.11 4.49
N PHE A 676 -8.11 5.90 4.28
CA PHE A 676 -8.94 5.07 5.15
C PHE A 676 -9.61 3.96 4.35
N ARG A 677 -9.46 2.72 4.82
CA ARG A 677 -10.08 1.54 4.24
C ARG A 677 -11.10 0.98 5.23
N MET A 678 -12.37 1.01 4.87
CA MET A 678 -13.42 0.43 5.72
C MET A 678 -13.20 -1.08 5.90
N PRO A 679 -13.64 -1.65 7.04
CA PRO A 679 -13.65 -3.09 7.23
C PRO A 679 -14.34 -3.85 6.09
N ASP A 680 -13.69 -4.88 5.59
CA ASP A 680 -14.10 -5.67 4.42
C ASP A 680 -14.23 -4.87 3.10
N GLY A 681 -13.57 -3.71 3.00
CA GLY A 681 -13.43 -3.00 1.72
C GLY A 681 -12.73 -3.87 0.66
N THR A 682 -12.91 -3.59 -0.62
CA THR A 682 -12.16 -4.29 -1.68
C THR A 682 -10.70 -3.81 -1.72
N THR A 683 -9.70 -4.70 -1.83
CA THR A 683 -8.27 -4.30 -1.72
C THR A 683 -7.74 -3.62 -2.97
N PHE A 684 -8.33 -3.89 -4.15
CA PHE A 684 -7.98 -3.16 -5.37
C PHE A 684 -8.21 -1.64 -5.22
N SER A 685 -9.20 -1.26 -4.39
CA SER A 685 -9.60 0.13 -4.15
C SER A 685 -8.52 1.00 -3.50
N LEU A 686 -7.46 0.41 -2.96
CA LEU A 686 -6.30 1.14 -2.43
C LEU A 686 -5.64 1.99 -3.50
N ASP A 687 -5.20 1.39 -4.60
CA ASP A 687 -4.57 2.15 -5.71
C ASP A 687 -5.58 3.09 -6.35
N ILE A 688 -6.81 2.62 -6.51
CA ILE A 688 -7.84 3.38 -7.21
C ILE A 688 -8.18 4.67 -6.47
N ALA A 689 -8.40 4.63 -5.16
CA ALA A 689 -8.76 5.82 -4.40
C ALA A 689 -7.65 6.88 -4.46
N VAL A 690 -6.39 6.47 -4.33
CA VAL A 690 -5.24 7.39 -4.40
C VAL A 690 -5.08 7.96 -5.82
N ALA A 691 -5.11 7.12 -6.85
CA ALA A 691 -5.02 7.56 -8.24
C ALA A 691 -6.16 8.53 -8.60
N LYS A 692 -7.40 8.21 -8.22
CA LYS A 692 -8.58 9.06 -8.39
C LYS A 692 -8.35 10.47 -7.82
N ALA A 693 -7.84 10.57 -6.59
CA ALA A 693 -7.56 11.85 -5.94
C ALA A 693 -6.51 12.68 -6.72
N ARG A 694 -5.40 12.06 -7.13
CA ARG A 694 -4.33 12.71 -7.90
C ARG A 694 -4.76 13.13 -9.31
N ASN A 695 -5.61 12.32 -9.95
CA ASN A 695 -6.09 12.59 -11.31
C ASN A 695 -6.90 13.89 -11.38
N VAL A 696 -7.84 14.08 -10.44
CA VAL A 696 -8.74 15.24 -10.45
C VAL A 696 -8.06 16.51 -9.98
N ASP A 697 -7.06 16.40 -9.12
CA ASP A 697 -6.24 17.52 -8.67
C ASP A 697 -5.41 18.10 -9.83
N TYR A 698 -4.60 17.27 -10.50
CA TYR A 698 -3.83 17.68 -11.69
C TYR A 698 -4.72 18.35 -12.75
N TYR A 699 -5.84 17.72 -13.09
CA TYR A 699 -6.69 18.24 -14.15
C TYR A 699 -7.38 19.56 -13.78
N ALA A 700 -7.62 19.80 -12.49
CA ALA A 700 -8.22 21.03 -11.99
C ALA A 700 -7.21 22.19 -11.88
N ASP A 701 -5.90 21.94 -11.97
CA ASP A 701 -4.87 22.97 -11.91
C ASP A 701 -4.56 23.54 -13.32
N PRO A 702 -5.01 24.76 -13.66
CA PRO A 702 -4.75 25.35 -14.97
C PRO A 702 -3.27 25.70 -15.22
N THR A 703 -2.44 25.72 -14.19
CA THR A 703 -1.00 26.02 -14.29
C THR A 703 -0.16 24.79 -14.61
N LEU A 704 -0.65 23.59 -14.23
CA LEU A 704 0.01 22.31 -14.50
C LEU A 704 -0.57 21.57 -15.71
N LEU A 705 -1.87 21.71 -15.96
CA LEU A 705 -2.59 20.96 -16.99
C LEU A 705 -1.99 21.18 -18.40
N GLN A 706 -1.35 20.15 -18.92
CA GLN A 706 -0.69 20.16 -20.22
C GLN A 706 -1.70 20.25 -21.37
N THR A 707 -1.38 21.01 -22.42
CA THR A 707 -2.27 21.22 -23.58
C THR A 707 -2.74 19.93 -24.25
N VAL A 708 -1.91 18.89 -24.27
CA VAL A 708 -2.24 17.58 -24.85
C VAL A 708 -3.29 16.81 -24.02
N ASP A 709 -3.43 17.12 -22.73
CA ASP A 709 -4.45 16.54 -21.87
C ASP A 709 -5.72 17.41 -21.82
N GLN A 710 -5.70 18.62 -22.39
CA GLN A 710 -6.86 19.53 -22.42
C GLN A 710 -7.90 19.12 -23.46
N LEU A 711 -9.16 19.45 -23.18
CA LEU A 711 -10.24 19.31 -24.15
C LEU A 711 -10.34 20.59 -25.01
N PRO A 712 -10.19 20.51 -26.35
CA PRO A 712 -10.18 21.69 -27.20
C PRO A 712 -11.46 22.52 -27.09
N GLY A 713 -11.30 23.85 -27.06
CA GLY A 713 -12.41 24.80 -26.98
C GLY A 713 -12.97 25.04 -25.57
N LEU A 714 -12.41 24.37 -24.56
CA LEU A 714 -12.73 24.61 -23.16
C LEU A 714 -11.54 25.24 -22.41
N PRO A 715 -11.76 26.13 -21.43
CA PRO A 715 -10.68 26.66 -20.60
C PRO A 715 -10.01 25.55 -19.76
N ALA A 716 -8.72 25.72 -19.47
CA ALA A 716 -8.01 24.89 -18.51
C ALA A 716 -8.55 25.12 -17.08
N GLY A 717 -8.39 24.12 -16.20
CA GLY A 717 -8.81 24.20 -14.79
C GLY A 717 -10.31 23.98 -14.54
N ILE A 718 -11.08 23.53 -15.54
CA ILE A 718 -12.46 23.06 -15.29
C ILE A 718 -12.41 21.85 -14.36
N ALA A 719 -13.28 21.83 -13.35
CA ALA A 719 -13.43 20.70 -12.45
C ALA A 719 -14.00 19.49 -13.21
N PHE A 720 -13.10 18.61 -13.65
CA PHE A 720 -13.43 17.29 -14.21
C PHE A 720 -13.31 16.22 -13.12
N THR A 721 -14.03 15.13 -13.30
CA THR A 721 -13.93 13.94 -12.45
C THR A 721 -13.51 12.74 -13.29
N ASN A 722 -13.16 11.62 -12.65
CA ASN A 722 -12.92 10.36 -13.36
C ASN A 722 -14.13 9.89 -14.19
N ARG A 723 -15.36 10.31 -13.85
CA ARG A 723 -16.54 10.10 -14.71
C ARG A 723 -16.44 10.90 -16.01
N THR A 724 -15.97 12.15 -15.94
CA THR A 724 -15.72 12.98 -17.11
C THR A 724 -14.61 12.40 -17.98
N PHE A 725 -13.49 11.99 -17.38
CA PHE A 725 -12.36 11.38 -18.09
C PHE A 725 -12.80 10.11 -18.81
N ARG A 726 -13.53 9.23 -18.11
CA ARG A 726 -14.15 8.04 -18.69
C ARG A 726 -14.96 8.38 -19.92
N TYR A 727 -15.92 9.29 -19.78
CA TYR A 727 -16.87 9.65 -20.82
C TYR A 727 -16.16 10.12 -22.10
N LEU A 728 -15.04 10.84 -21.95
CA LEU A 728 -14.20 11.29 -23.05
C LEU A 728 -13.27 10.20 -23.61
N ALA A 729 -12.98 9.14 -22.86
CA ALA A 729 -12.11 8.02 -23.26
C ALA A 729 -12.85 6.88 -23.98
N LEU A 730 -14.18 6.88 -23.90
CA LEU A 730 -15.02 5.83 -24.50
C LEU A 730 -14.79 5.71 -26.02
N PRO A 731 -14.89 4.48 -26.56
CA PRO A 731 -14.81 4.23 -28.01
C PRO A 731 -15.97 4.84 -28.80
N ARG A 732 -17.02 5.33 -28.12
CA ARG A 732 -18.18 6.01 -28.70
C ARG A 732 -18.55 7.20 -27.83
N TYR A 733 -18.70 8.37 -28.47
CA TYR A 733 -19.04 9.61 -27.81
C TYR A 733 -20.13 10.36 -28.59
N PRO A 734 -21.30 10.64 -27.97
CA PRO A 734 -21.78 10.17 -26.65
C PRO A 734 -21.83 8.65 -26.50
N GLU A 735 -21.78 8.19 -25.24
CA GLU A 735 -21.99 6.77 -24.93
C GLU A 735 -23.40 6.30 -25.33
N GLY A 736 -23.55 5.02 -25.66
CA GLY A 736 -24.84 4.43 -26.03
C GLY A 736 -25.37 4.80 -27.43
N ILE A 737 -24.60 5.53 -28.24
CA ILE A 737 -24.93 5.81 -29.63
C ILE A 737 -24.01 5.00 -30.56
N ASP A 738 -24.58 3.98 -31.18
CA ASP A 738 -23.82 3.06 -32.04
C ASP A 738 -23.38 3.75 -33.33
N GLY A 739 -22.11 3.57 -33.70
CA GLY A 739 -21.49 4.25 -34.84
C GLY A 739 -21.07 5.69 -34.59
N ALA A 740 -21.29 6.25 -33.39
CA ALA A 740 -20.72 7.54 -33.02
C ALA A 740 -19.19 7.50 -33.02
N PRO A 741 -18.51 8.62 -33.34
CA PRO A 741 -17.06 8.67 -33.29
C PRO A 741 -16.53 8.45 -31.86
N PRO A 742 -15.27 8.03 -31.71
CA PRO A 742 -14.65 7.93 -30.39
C PRO A 742 -14.60 9.27 -29.66
N GLY A 743 -14.61 9.19 -28.33
CA GLY A 743 -14.35 10.33 -27.47
C GLY A 743 -12.94 10.86 -27.67
N TYR A 744 -12.71 12.14 -27.32
CA TYR A 744 -11.43 12.82 -27.61
C TYR A 744 -10.22 12.18 -26.90
N PHE A 745 -10.44 11.57 -25.73
CA PHE A 745 -9.40 10.88 -24.96
C PHE A 745 -9.24 9.40 -25.34
N SER A 746 -10.05 8.89 -26.27
CA SER A 746 -10.01 7.47 -26.64
C SER A 746 -8.76 7.11 -27.41
N GLN A 747 -8.18 5.95 -27.09
CA GLN A 747 -7.05 5.37 -27.82
C GLN A 747 -7.34 5.03 -29.28
N LEU A 748 -8.62 4.92 -29.66
CA LEU A 748 -8.99 4.71 -31.06
C LEU A 748 -8.64 5.90 -31.97
N ASN A 749 -8.27 7.05 -31.38
CA ASN A 749 -7.76 8.21 -32.13
C ASN A 749 -6.26 8.11 -32.47
N ASP A 750 -5.51 7.18 -31.88
CA ASP A 750 -4.05 7.07 -32.05
C ASP A 750 -3.64 6.33 -33.35
N GLY A 751 -4.60 5.69 -34.03
CA GLY A 751 -4.38 4.95 -35.27
C GLY A 751 -3.88 3.52 -35.06
N GLY A 752 -3.70 2.78 -36.15
CA GLY A 752 -3.20 1.39 -36.11
C GLY A 752 -4.17 0.35 -35.50
N THR A 753 -5.39 0.75 -35.14
CA THR A 753 -6.40 -0.13 -34.52
C THR A 753 -7.69 -0.12 -35.32
N ASN A 754 -8.28 -1.28 -35.54
CA ASN A 754 -9.62 -1.41 -36.10
C ASN A 754 -10.66 -0.97 -35.05
N PRO A 755 -11.45 0.10 -35.29
CA PRO A 755 -12.38 0.65 -34.30
C PRO A 755 -13.62 -0.21 -34.04
N THR A 756 -13.75 -1.36 -34.73
CA THR A 756 -14.85 -2.32 -34.55
C THR A 756 -14.39 -3.58 -33.84
N THR A 757 -13.19 -4.07 -34.14
CA THR A 757 -12.68 -5.33 -33.58
C THR A 757 -11.59 -5.15 -32.52
N GLY A 758 -10.92 -3.99 -32.48
CA GLY A 758 -9.73 -3.77 -31.66
C GLY A 758 -8.45 -4.41 -32.24
N ALA A 759 -8.54 -5.11 -33.38
CA ALA A 759 -7.41 -5.74 -34.03
C ALA A 759 -6.42 -4.70 -34.58
N THR A 760 -5.13 -5.06 -34.65
CA THR A 760 -4.11 -4.19 -35.23
C THR A 760 -4.30 -4.08 -36.75
N VAL A 761 -4.18 -2.86 -37.29
CA VAL A 761 -4.26 -2.56 -38.71
C VAL A 761 -2.91 -2.03 -39.20
N GLY A 762 -2.32 -2.71 -40.18
CA GLY A 762 -0.98 -2.38 -40.66
C GLY A 762 0.12 -2.88 -39.72
N ALA A 763 1.28 -2.24 -39.75
CA ALA A 763 2.37 -2.57 -38.84
C ALA A 763 2.03 -2.10 -37.40
N PRO A 764 2.36 -2.90 -36.37
CA PRO A 764 2.23 -2.47 -34.98
C PRO A 764 2.99 -1.16 -34.73
N LEU A 765 2.37 -0.23 -34.01
CA LEU A 765 2.96 1.06 -33.67
C LEU A 765 3.79 0.97 -32.38
N PRO A 766 4.86 1.77 -32.21
CA PRO A 766 5.59 1.86 -30.95
C PRO A 766 4.71 2.49 -29.86
N ALA A 767 5.05 2.27 -28.59
CA ALA A 767 4.31 2.84 -27.46
C ALA A 767 4.23 4.39 -27.50
N THR A 768 5.23 5.03 -28.09
CA THR A 768 5.29 6.49 -28.30
C THR A 768 4.25 7.02 -29.30
N ALA A 769 3.58 6.16 -30.07
CA ALA A 769 2.51 6.57 -30.98
C ALA A 769 1.17 6.81 -30.27
N PHE A 770 0.99 6.28 -29.05
CA PHE A 770 -0.27 6.36 -28.29
C PHE A 770 -0.31 7.65 -27.47
N GLN A 771 -0.96 8.68 -28.01
CA GLN A 771 -0.92 10.04 -27.46
C GLN A 771 -2.27 10.55 -26.94
N SER A 772 -3.38 9.90 -27.26
CA SER A 772 -4.65 10.13 -26.56
C SER A 772 -4.47 9.93 -25.06
N VAL A 773 -5.29 10.59 -24.23
CA VAL A 773 -5.19 10.46 -22.76
C VAL A 773 -5.29 9.00 -22.30
N PHE A 774 -6.22 8.22 -22.86
CA PHE A 774 -6.36 6.81 -22.52
C PHE A 774 -5.20 5.96 -23.05
N GLY A 775 -4.81 6.15 -24.31
CA GLY A 775 -3.69 5.42 -24.92
C GLY A 775 -2.38 5.70 -24.20
N PHE A 776 -2.12 6.96 -23.87
CA PHE A 776 -0.94 7.35 -23.11
C PHE A 776 -0.90 6.66 -21.74
N ALA A 777 -1.99 6.70 -20.97
CA ALA A 777 -2.09 6.05 -19.66
C ALA A 777 -1.98 4.51 -19.73
N ALA A 778 -2.48 3.89 -20.81
CA ALA A 778 -2.37 2.46 -21.02
C ALA A 778 -0.91 2.03 -21.24
N PHE A 779 -0.18 2.74 -22.10
CA PHE A 779 1.20 2.42 -22.50
C PHE A 779 2.29 3.00 -21.58
N HIS A 780 1.93 3.85 -20.62
CA HIS A 780 2.83 4.42 -19.62
C HIS A 780 2.21 4.21 -18.23
N PRO A 781 2.30 2.99 -17.67
CA PRO A 781 1.82 2.72 -16.32
C PRO A 781 2.48 3.65 -15.29
N GLN A 782 1.80 3.86 -14.16
CA GLN A 782 2.22 4.82 -13.12
C GLN A 782 2.35 6.27 -13.61
N SER A 783 1.81 6.65 -14.77
CA SER A 783 1.65 8.05 -15.14
C SER A 783 0.38 8.67 -14.54
N ASN A 784 0.43 9.94 -14.14
CA ASN A 784 -0.75 10.75 -13.81
C ASN A 784 -1.05 11.66 -15.00
N PHE A 785 -1.60 11.11 -16.09
CA PHE A 785 -1.62 11.79 -17.40
C PHE A 785 -0.20 12.21 -17.80
N ARG A 786 0.00 13.47 -18.22
CA ARG A 786 1.31 14.07 -18.42
C ARG A 786 1.62 15.15 -17.40
N ASP A 787 1.13 14.96 -16.18
CA ASP A 787 1.42 15.82 -15.05
C ASP A 787 2.94 16.05 -14.92
N PRO A 788 3.41 17.31 -15.02
CA PRO A 788 4.82 17.65 -14.90
C PRO A 788 5.27 17.84 -13.45
N ALA A 789 4.35 17.75 -12.48
CA ALA A 789 4.64 17.96 -11.06
C ALA A 789 5.38 16.76 -10.45
N ASN A 790 5.13 16.45 -9.18
CA ASN A 790 5.86 15.40 -8.45
C ASN A 790 5.65 14.02 -9.09
N ILE A 791 6.62 13.60 -9.92
CA ILE A 791 6.58 12.34 -10.67
C ILE A 791 6.44 11.14 -9.73
N LEU A 792 7.05 11.17 -8.54
CA LEU A 792 6.97 10.05 -7.60
C LEU A 792 5.58 9.85 -7.00
N ASN A 793 4.71 10.87 -7.11
CA ASN A 793 3.32 10.78 -6.71
C ASN A 793 2.41 10.35 -7.87
N GLN A 794 2.95 9.80 -8.95
CA GLN A 794 2.15 9.28 -10.06
C GLN A 794 1.95 7.76 -9.90
N ASN A 795 0.69 7.33 -9.96
CA ASN A 795 0.33 5.92 -9.78
C ASN A 795 -0.77 5.44 -10.75
N GLY A 796 -0.97 6.16 -11.86
CA GLY A 796 -1.90 5.79 -12.92
C GLY A 796 -3.11 6.73 -13.04
N VAL A 797 -3.86 6.55 -14.14
CA VAL A 797 -5.13 7.24 -14.39
C VAL A 797 -6.29 6.26 -14.26
N VAL A 798 -7.32 6.66 -13.52
CA VAL A 798 -8.55 5.89 -13.35
C VAL A 798 -9.65 6.46 -14.24
N PHE A 799 -10.30 5.60 -15.02
CA PHE A 799 -11.37 5.99 -15.94
C PHE A 799 -12.74 5.52 -15.46
N PHE A 800 -12.99 5.61 -14.16
CA PHE A 800 -14.31 5.36 -13.60
C PHE A 800 -14.63 6.21 -12.36
N PRO A 801 -15.93 6.48 -12.10
CA PRO A 801 -16.40 7.50 -11.14
C PRO A 801 -15.93 7.31 -9.69
N GLY A 802 -16.06 8.36 -8.87
CA GLY A 802 -15.69 8.33 -7.44
C GLY A 802 -14.66 9.35 -7.00
N ALA A 803 -14.54 10.51 -7.64
CA ALA A 803 -13.55 11.51 -7.26
C ALA A 803 -13.99 12.94 -7.59
N VAL A 804 -13.43 13.91 -6.87
CA VAL A 804 -13.61 15.35 -7.12
C VAL A 804 -12.35 16.13 -6.72
N PRO A 805 -12.05 17.24 -7.42
CA PRO A 805 -11.11 18.22 -6.88
C PRO A 805 -11.72 18.92 -5.66
N LEU A 806 -10.88 19.23 -4.67
CA LEU A 806 -11.26 19.90 -3.43
C LEU A 806 -10.91 21.38 -3.51
N TYR A 807 -11.85 22.23 -3.12
CA TYR A 807 -11.69 23.68 -3.13
C TYR A 807 -12.02 24.28 -1.77
N SER A 808 -11.14 25.14 -1.26
CA SER A 808 -11.37 25.89 -0.03
C SER A 808 -10.88 27.32 -0.19
N ASN A 809 -11.61 28.28 0.38
CA ASN A 809 -11.31 29.71 0.26
C ASN A 809 -11.07 30.17 -1.19
N ASN A 810 -11.92 29.71 -2.13
CA ASN A 810 -11.83 29.99 -3.56
C ASN A 810 -10.49 29.58 -4.21
N LYS A 811 -9.88 28.48 -3.75
CA LYS A 811 -8.66 27.90 -4.34
C LYS A 811 -8.75 26.38 -4.38
N LEU A 812 -8.09 25.77 -5.37
CA LEU A 812 -7.82 24.33 -5.37
C LEU A 812 -6.90 24.01 -4.19
N VAL A 813 -7.23 22.98 -3.42
CA VAL A 813 -6.49 22.57 -2.21
C VAL A 813 -6.12 21.08 -2.19
N GLY A 814 -6.44 20.35 -3.24
CA GLY A 814 -6.11 18.93 -3.39
C GLY A 814 -7.20 18.13 -4.09
N GLY A 815 -7.14 16.81 -3.91
CA GLY A 815 -8.07 15.85 -4.50
C GLY A 815 -8.69 14.90 -3.49
N LEU A 816 -9.90 14.43 -3.79
CA LEU A 816 -10.59 13.37 -3.05
C LEU A 816 -10.92 12.22 -4.01
N GLY A 817 -10.54 11.01 -3.63
CA GLY A 817 -10.84 9.80 -4.37
C GLY A 817 -11.45 8.71 -3.47
N ILE A 818 -12.47 8.03 -3.98
CA ILE A 818 -13.25 7.00 -3.30
C ILE A 818 -13.42 5.81 -4.23
N SER A 819 -13.25 4.60 -3.70
CA SER A 819 -13.45 3.35 -4.44
C SER A 819 -13.95 2.23 -3.54
N GLY A 820 -14.91 1.45 -4.00
CA GLY A 820 -15.37 0.26 -3.29
C GLY A 820 -16.49 -0.50 -3.99
N ASP A 821 -17.63 -0.69 -3.31
CA ASP A 821 -18.68 -1.64 -3.71
C ASP A 821 -19.60 -1.18 -4.86
N GLY A 822 -19.25 -0.15 -5.62
CA GLY A 822 -19.98 0.28 -6.81
C GLY A 822 -19.70 1.73 -7.18
N VAL A 823 -19.59 2.06 -8.47
CA VAL A 823 -19.12 3.40 -8.86
C VAL A 823 -20.16 4.50 -8.69
N ASP A 824 -21.45 4.18 -8.86
CA ASP A 824 -22.50 5.16 -8.57
C ASP A 824 -22.58 5.40 -7.06
N GLN A 825 -22.26 4.38 -6.25
CA GLN A 825 -22.05 4.55 -4.81
C GLN A 825 -20.80 5.39 -4.53
N ASP A 826 -19.69 5.18 -5.24
CA ASP A 826 -18.49 6.00 -5.09
C ASP A 826 -18.81 7.49 -5.27
N ASP A 827 -19.61 7.86 -6.29
CA ASP A 827 -20.03 9.25 -6.51
C ASP A 827 -20.92 9.80 -5.39
N VAL A 828 -21.87 8.99 -4.90
CA VAL A 828 -22.74 9.37 -3.76
C VAL A 828 -21.88 9.61 -2.51
N VAL A 829 -20.93 8.72 -2.22
CA VAL A 829 -20.03 8.85 -1.08
C VAL A 829 -19.10 10.05 -1.25
N THR A 830 -18.58 10.27 -2.46
CA THR A 830 -17.72 11.41 -2.80
C THR A 830 -18.45 12.73 -2.57
N SER A 831 -19.72 12.81 -2.96
CA SER A 831 -20.55 14.00 -2.72
C SER A 831 -20.82 14.25 -1.23
N GLY A 832 -20.89 13.22 -0.40
CA GLY A 832 -21.03 13.36 1.05
C GLY A 832 -19.72 13.79 1.71
N ALA A 833 -18.60 13.20 1.28
CA ALA A 833 -17.27 13.43 1.82
C ALA A 833 -16.73 14.84 1.57
N LYS A 834 -17.05 15.46 0.42
CA LYS A 834 -16.51 16.78 0.04
C LYS A 834 -17.18 17.98 0.72
N GLN A 835 -18.14 17.79 1.63
CA GLN A 835 -18.95 18.88 2.16
C GLN A 835 -18.10 19.96 2.86
N GLY A 836 -18.19 21.19 2.36
CA GLY A 836 -17.37 22.32 2.83
C GLY A 836 -16.04 22.47 2.09
N PHE A 837 -15.82 21.68 1.02
CA PHE A 837 -14.66 21.75 0.13
C PHE A 837 -15.07 21.76 -1.36
N ASP A 838 -16.26 22.26 -1.67
CA ASP A 838 -16.86 22.23 -3.00
C ASP A 838 -17.19 23.63 -3.56
N THR A 839 -16.72 24.70 -2.88
CA THR A 839 -16.89 26.08 -3.33
C THR A 839 -15.82 26.43 -4.36
N LEU A 840 -16.22 26.41 -5.63
CA LEU A 840 -15.34 26.72 -6.76
C LEU A 840 -14.89 28.18 -6.77
N PRO A 841 -13.66 28.48 -7.21
CA PRO A 841 -13.22 29.84 -7.51
C PRO A 841 -14.07 30.50 -8.60
N ASP A 842 -14.16 31.83 -8.58
CA ASP A 842 -14.82 32.59 -9.64
C ASP A 842 -14.22 32.27 -11.02
N GLY A 843 -15.09 31.96 -11.99
CA GLY A 843 -14.68 31.60 -13.35
C GLY A 843 -14.30 30.13 -13.57
N VAL A 844 -14.17 29.33 -12.49
CA VAL A 844 -14.01 27.87 -12.61
C VAL A 844 -15.37 27.22 -12.81
N LEU A 845 -15.49 26.43 -13.87
CA LEU A 845 -16.71 25.68 -14.17
C LEU A 845 -16.57 24.22 -13.73
N ARG A 846 -17.71 23.55 -13.52
CA ARG A 846 -17.78 22.09 -13.47
C ARG A 846 -18.01 21.51 -14.86
N ALA A 847 -17.61 20.27 -15.06
CA ALA A 847 -17.88 19.53 -16.30
C ALA A 847 -19.36 19.60 -16.73
N ASP A 848 -20.32 19.52 -15.80
CA ASP A 848 -21.76 19.54 -16.10
C ASP A 848 -22.33 20.91 -16.46
N LEU A 849 -21.50 21.95 -16.46
CA LEU A 849 -21.82 23.31 -16.89
C LEU A 849 -21.24 23.65 -18.28
N VAL A 850 -20.51 22.73 -18.89
CA VAL A 850 -19.89 22.91 -20.22
C VAL A 850 -20.37 21.85 -21.21
N PHE A 851 -20.20 22.16 -22.50
CA PHE A 851 -20.54 21.28 -23.62
C PHE A 851 -19.30 21.01 -24.46
N PHE A 852 -19.16 19.77 -24.93
CA PHE A 852 -18.16 19.39 -25.93
C PHE A 852 -18.87 18.62 -27.05
N ARG A 853 -18.65 19.03 -28.31
CA ARG A 853 -19.39 18.49 -29.47
C ARG A 853 -20.91 18.45 -29.23
N ASP A 854 -21.47 19.54 -28.71
CA ASP A 854 -22.88 19.73 -28.37
C ASP A 854 -23.44 18.79 -27.28
N VAL A 855 -22.57 18.13 -26.52
CA VAL A 855 -22.93 17.18 -25.47
C VAL A 855 -22.47 17.72 -24.12
N ARG A 856 -23.38 17.77 -23.15
CA ARG A 856 -23.05 18.15 -21.78
C ARG A 856 -22.19 17.07 -21.13
N LEU A 857 -21.08 17.45 -20.53
CA LEU A 857 -20.18 16.49 -19.89
C LEU A 857 -20.72 16.04 -18.52
N PRO A 858 -20.56 14.77 -18.13
CA PRO A 858 -20.97 14.30 -16.81
C PRO A 858 -19.97 14.73 -15.74
N PHE A 859 -20.46 15.05 -14.54
CA PHE A 859 -19.63 15.37 -13.37
C PHE A 859 -19.75 14.30 -12.27
N GLN A 860 -20.96 14.11 -11.72
CA GLN A 860 -21.28 13.03 -10.79
C GLN A 860 -22.68 12.48 -11.12
N LYS A 861 -22.92 11.20 -10.82
CA LYS A 861 -24.23 10.54 -11.00
C LYS A 861 -24.68 9.95 -9.66
N PHE A 862 -25.98 10.05 -9.38
CA PHE A 862 -26.56 9.57 -8.14
C PHE A 862 -27.63 8.52 -8.40
N ASN A 863 -27.61 7.45 -7.61
CA ASN A 863 -28.69 6.46 -7.63
C ASN A 863 -29.99 7.11 -7.17
N ARG A 864 -31.11 6.72 -7.80
CA ARG A 864 -32.45 7.22 -7.44
C ARG A 864 -32.83 6.87 -5.99
N GLN A 865 -32.39 5.70 -5.52
CA GLN A 865 -32.62 5.20 -4.16
C GLN A 865 -31.30 4.62 -3.63
N PRO A 866 -30.36 5.47 -3.20
CA PRO A 866 -29.03 5.03 -2.81
C PRO A 866 -29.03 4.43 -1.39
N ARG A 867 -30.01 4.78 -0.55
CA ARG A 867 -30.03 4.42 0.86
C ARG A 867 -30.73 3.09 1.14
N ILE A 868 -30.23 2.39 2.14
CA ILE A 868 -30.95 1.31 2.80
C ILE A 868 -31.94 1.96 3.78
N THR A 869 -33.22 1.66 3.65
CA THR A 869 -34.31 2.20 4.48
C THR A 869 -34.61 1.31 5.66
#